data_AF-A0A1H9XBF5-F1
#
_entry.id   AF-A0A1H9XBF5-F1
#
_cell.length_a   1.000
_cell.length_b   1.000
_cell.length_c   1.000
_cell.angle_alpha   90.00
_cell.angle_beta   90.00
_cell.angle_gamma   90.00
#
_symmetry.space_group_name_H-M   'P 1'
#
loop_
_entity.id
_entity.type
_entity.pdbx_description
1 polymer ?
#
loop_
_entity_poly.entity_id
_entity_poly.type
_entity_poly.pdbx_seq_one_letter_code
_entity_poly.pdbx_strand_id
1 'polypeptide(L)'
;MTLAPAHAHARDGAPTATPKVTAVLVLRSAGSRLGEVLDSLARQTRAPERLVVVDHGQDGDSVDTVRGHESLAKAVPDIRFTTVAPGSPLGAAVRSALAAIPPSADEADDAVEHLWLLTDGTAPDPMALARLLDALRRSPSVGVAGPKLVRWDDPRTLESVGIQLTRAGRIIPSPWPGEPDQGQYDRRTDALAVPFEGMLVERDLLEHLGGHEPAFGDFGADLDLSWRAHQAGHRVVVVPRATLRTTPRGADGVASRRRAARRVALTRCAWWAVPFMALWIAVSSLFGGLVLLVAKQPTAAWRELSDIGALLDPWRSLGARWRSRGTRRLRRRDLAGLFIRPGAALRHTADLVHDQVVHDRGPSERAHTPVEAVETGPVSDEAMDLHVLSASWASRVVRNPGVLAVTVATVVTLFAGRHLPGGFLGRLDSGLTGGELVGVRADSATLWHSWVDGWHGAASGHAGEQSPYLAVLAALAWLGEHLPWLSPASSSVGAAVAAVVGLAFPLATFTAYLSARVVTRSRWPRALAALAWSSTAVVGTAVGAGRLGGVVAAVLLPAVAAGFAIAARRHSTASATAATALGAAVLGAFVPALLVLTALAALVLVVVGRGTGPRIRGLALLLVPPALMGPWLLELVEAPYRLLAGPGLAVWGGASAKPWEIALAHPGGPGSYPVLFTAPLVLAGLVGLLRCGARSAAATFLALLALLGLAAGLAAPHLHLGTVPEGLPGAGDPITAWSGTGLLVYVLALLAAALLGADRLPLRRAEGGWLAVARWPVGVAVVLAVLASAGWTAWKAVGTELSAWNDPRPAIAIDQAESELSNRMLLLEPHGDQVRYQLLGREVSGVARDLPLPADQQPDRAAVAEVVGRLFEQGGSPDAQEPAAALADHAVGFVGLRAEATDPAIRTLDATAGLSRLGQHDGVLFWRVMPHKAADGTIAPSRARLVDAKGVSTDVRVLGDHGRTSTPLSPTPGSTLVVAEPPEWAAHTRVTYDRVVLRPVAGADQPTYALPAKTGKLVVDVLPTDEPWRWAQLALLLVVAFVALPFGGPAPRSRP
;
A
#
# COMPACT_ATOMS: atom_id res chain seq x y z
N MET A 1 22.61 10.99 35.79
CA MET A 1 24.06 11.17 35.85
C MET A 1 24.30 12.56 36.42
N THR A 2 24.64 12.60 37.70
CA THR A 2 24.93 13.80 38.50
C THR A 2 26.24 14.40 37.99
N LEU A 3 26.19 15.64 37.50
CA LEU A 3 27.40 16.39 37.15
C LEU A 3 28.01 16.92 38.45
N ALA A 4 29.23 16.46 38.75
CA ALA A 4 30.08 17.04 39.79
C ALA A 4 30.43 18.51 39.44
N PRO A 5 30.61 19.39 40.44
CA PRO A 5 30.81 20.81 40.19
C PRO A 5 32.23 21.05 39.65
N ALA A 6 32.32 21.75 38.52
CA ALA A 6 33.56 22.41 38.12
C ALA A 6 33.75 23.65 39.03
N HIS A 7 34.96 23.84 39.54
CA HIS A 7 35.36 24.93 40.43
C HIS A 7 34.72 26.27 40.07
N ALA A 8 33.68 26.63 40.82
CA ALA A 8 33.21 28.00 40.90
C ALA A 8 34.18 28.74 41.82
N HIS A 9 34.72 29.87 41.38
CA HIS A 9 35.17 30.87 42.33
C HIS A 9 33.93 31.27 43.13
N ALA A 10 33.85 30.78 44.37
CA ALA A 10 32.87 31.25 45.33
C ALA A 10 33.19 32.72 45.59
N ARG A 11 32.34 33.62 45.07
CA ARG A 11 32.22 34.95 45.66
C ARG A 11 31.44 34.75 46.96
N ASP A 12 32.18 34.72 48.07
CA ASP A 12 31.61 34.67 49.41
C ASP A 12 30.79 35.93 49.70
N GLY A 13 29.69 35.72 50.42
CA GLY A 13 28.70 36.68 50.92
C GLY A 13 29.02 38.18 50.86
N ALA A 14 28.44 38.86 49.86
CA ALA A 14 28.09 40.28 49.93
C ALA A 14 26.57 40.41 49.75
N PRO A 15 25.90 41.41 50.38
CA PRO A 15 24.48 41.67 50.15
C PRO A 15 24.24 41.82 48.65
N THR A 16 23.35 40.98 48.09
CA THR A 16 23.10 40.92 46.64
C THR A 16 22.72 42.30 46.12
N ALA A 17 23.65 42.94 45.40
CA ALA A 17 23.36 44.11 44.60
C ALA A 17 22.14 43.81 43.73
N THR A 18 21.16 44.70 43.73
CA THR A 18 19.97 44.55 42.90
C THR A 18 20.40 44.47 41.42
N PRO A 19 20.03 43.41 40.68
CA PRO A 19 20.43 43.26 39.28
C PRO A 19 19.88 44.43 38.47
N LYS A 20 20.75 45.11 37.72
CA LYS A 20 20.36 46.23 36.84
C LYS A 20 19.82 45.66 35.53
N VAL A 21 18.61 46.06 35.13
CA VAL A 21 17.96 45.57 33.91
C VAL A 21 17.79 46.72 32.91
N THR A 22 18.34 46.52 31.72
CA THR A 22 18.03 47.37 30.57
C THR A 22 17.08 46.63 29.62
N ALA A 23 15.87 47.15 29.43
CA ALA A 23 14.95 46.68 28.41
C ALA A 23 15.35 47.24 27.04
N VAL A 24 15.34 46.41 25.99
CA VAL A 24 15.60 46.81 24.61
C VAL A 24 14.34 46.54 23.80
N LEU A 25 13.67 47.59 23.35
CA LEU A 25 12.44 47.51 22.55
C LEU A 25 12.76 47.82 21.08
N VAL A 26 12.63 46.84 20.20
CA VAL A 26 12.88 47.00 18.75
C VAL A 26 11.57 47.27 18.01
N LEU A 27 11.48 48.42 17.32
CA LEU A 27 10.33 48.86 16.54
C LEU A 27 10.54 48.49 15.05
N ARG A 28 9.81 47.49 14.53
CA ARG A 28 9.94 47.00 13.14
C ARG A 28 8.75 47.33 12.25
N SER A 29 7.56 47.40 12.83
CA SER A 29 6.29 47.69 12.19
C SER A 29 5.32 48.12 13.28
N ALA A 30 5.58 49.30 13.86
CA ALA A 30 4.84 49.81 15.00
C ALA A 30 3.42 50.21 14.56
N GLY A 31 2.52 49.22 14.57
CA GLY A 31 1.12 49.40 14.27
C GLY A 31 0.32 49.88 15.48
N SER A 32 -1.00 49.84 15.37
CA SER A 32 -1.97 50.26 16.41
C SER A 32 -1.82 49.57 17.78
N ARG A 33 -1.00 48.51 17.87
CA ARG A 33 -0.76 47.72 19.08
C ARG A 33 0.39 48.24 19.95
N LEU A 34 1.19 49.21 19.46
CA LEU A 34 2.33 49.75 20.20
C LEU A 34 1.93 50.33 21.57
N GLY A 35 0.81 51.06 21.65
CA GLY A 35 0.32 51.60 22.93
C GLY A 35 0.09 50.53 24.00
N GLU A 36 -0.46 49.38 23.61
CA GLU A 36 -0.69 48.25 24.51
C GLU A 36 0.63 47.59 24.99
N VAL A 37 1.66 47.57 24.13
CA VAL A 37 3.01 47.13 24.51
C VAL A 37 3.61 48.07 25.56
N LEU A 38 3.55 49.38 25.35
CA LEU A 38 4.09 50.36 26.30
C LEU A 38 3.35 50.33 27.65
N ASP A 39 2.04 50.20 27.61
CA ASP A 39 1.20 49.99 28.79
C ASP A 39 1.58 48.72 29.56
N SER A 40 1.87 47.62 28.86
CA SER A 40 2.27 46.36 29.48
C SER A 40 3.66 46.41 30.11
N LEU A 41 4.55 47.25 29.56
CA LEU A 41 5.86 47.58 30.14
C LEU A 41 5.72 48.45 31.40
N ALA A 42 4.85 49.46 31.35
CA ALA A 42 4.60 50.35 32.48
C ALA A 42 3.98 49.62 33.68
N ARG A 43 3.17 48.57 33.42
CA ARG A 43 2.51 47.75 34.47
C ARG A 43 3.40 46.67 35.10
N GLN A 44 4.68 46.57 34.74
CA GLN A 44 5.55 45.55 35.34
C GLN A 44 5.69 45.79 36.85
N THR A 45 5.50 44.73 37.65
CA THR A 45 5.70 44.78 39.11
C THR A 45 7.16 45.04 39.49
N ARG A 46 8.07 44.71 38.57
CA ARG A 46 9.47 45.12 38.58
C ARG A 46 9.73 45.90 37.29
N ALA A 47 9.81 47.23 37.38
CA ALA A 47 10.13 48.08 36.23
C ALA A 47 11.63 47.95 35.86
N PRO A 48 12.02 47.99 34.59
CA PRO A 48 13.42 48.08 34.18
C PRO A 48 14.03 49.45 34.55
N GLU A 49 15.32 49.49 34.86
CA GLU A 49 16.07 50.72 35.18
C GLU A 49 16.25 51.60 33.95
N ARG A 50 16.34 50.98 32.78
CA ARG A 50 16.55 51.68 31.51
C ARG A 50 15.75 51.01 30.40
N LEU A 51 15.22 51.82 29.49
CA LEU A 51 14.62 51.36 28.23
C LEU A 51 15.38 51.96 27.06
N VAL A 52 15.90 51.12 26.18
CA VAL A 52 16.50 51.52 24.91
C VAL A 52 15.56 51.15 23.78
N VAL A 53 15.02 52.15 23.11
CA VAL A 53 14.11 52.00 21.97
C VAL A 53 14.94 52.06 20.70
N VAL A 54 14.89 51.00 19.91
CA VAL A 54 15.61 50.88 18.64
C VAL A 54 14.62 51.00 17.50
N ASP A 55 14.72 52.10 16.75
CA ASP A 55 13.90 52.36 15.57
C ASP A 55 14.62 51.94 14.29
N HIS A 56 13.91 51.27 13.37
CA HIS A 56 14.41 50.91 12.05
C HIS A 56 14.26 52.04 11.01
N GLY A 57 13.83 53.24 11.43
CA GLY A 57 13.79 54.45 10.61
C GLY A 57 12.76 54.39 9.49
N GLN A 58 11.73 53.54 9.63
CA GLN A 58 10.64 53.40 8.65
C GLN A 58 9.45 54.31 8.97
N ASP A 59 9.12 54.54 10.24
CA ASP A 59 7.93 55.27 10.69
C ASP A 59 8.24 56.22 11.87
N GLY A 60 8.43 57.52 11.60
CA GLY A 60 8.75 58.53 12.63
C GLY A 60 7.70 58.70 13.73
N ASP A 61 6.44 58.35 13.45
CA ASP A 61 5.29 58.42 14.37
C ASP A 61 5.43 57.45 15.57
N SER A 62 6.18 56.36 15.39
CA SER A 62 6.36 55.32 16.41
C SER A 62 7.22 55.79 17.57
N VAL A 63 8.27 56.57 17.29
CA VAL A 63 9.15 57.14 18.30
C VAL A 63 8.43 58.22 19.09
N ASP A 64 7.62 59.04 18.42
CA ASP A 64 6.82 60.08 19.07
C ASP A 64 5.71 59.49 19.95
N THR A 65 5.11 58.37 19.53
CA THR A 65 4.17 57.59 20.35
C THR A 65 4.82 57.11 21.65
N VAL A 66 6.08 56.65 21.62
CA VAL A 66 6.80 56.23 22.84
C VAL A 66 7.12 57.43 23.74
N ARG A 67 7.55 58.56 23.16
CA ARG A 67 7.85 59.79 23.92
C ARG A 67 6.62 60.38 24.60
N GLY A 68 5.45 60.31 23.95
CA GLY A 68 4.19 60.83 24.47
C GLY A 68 3.48 59.93 25.50
N HIS A 69 4.01 58.74 25.79
CA HIS A 69 3.31 57.76 26.62
C HIS A 69 3.58 57.96 28.12
N GLU A 70 2.67 58.68 28.80
CA GLU A 70 2.84 59.11 30.20
C GLU A 70 3.09 57.96 31.20
N SER A 71 2.38 56.84 31.06
CA SER A 71 2.48 55.70 31.98
C SER A 71 3.90 55.09 31.98
N LEU A 72 4.54 55.06 30.82
CA LEU A 72 5.89 54.52 30.64
C LEU A 72 6.94 55.49 31.18
N ALA A 73 6.79 56.78 30.91
CA ALA A 73 7.68 57.82 31.43
C ALA A 73 7.67 57.90 32.97
N LYS A 74 6.54 57.57 33.61
CA LYS A 74 6.43 57.46 35.07
C LYS A 74 7.06 56.17 35.61
N ALA A 75 7.01 55.07 34.85
CA ALA A 75 7.46 53.75 35.28
C ALA A 75 8.96 53.51 35.07
N VAL A 76 9.56 54.06 34.01
CA VAL A 76 10.97 53.83 33.63
C VAL A 76 11.76 55.14 33.70
N PRO A 77 12.85 55.21 34.50
CA PRO A 77 13.53 56.48 34.78
C PRO A 77 14.49 56.95 33.66
N ASP A 78 15.06 56.04 32.85
CA ASP A 78 15.96 56.38 31.73
C ASP A 78 15.46 55.75 30.42
N ILE A 79 15.00 56.59 29.48
CA ILE A 79 14.54 56.15 28.15
C ILE A 79 15.46 56.75 27.09
N ARG A 80 16.10 55.89 26.29
CA ARG A 80 17.01 56.27 25.21
C ARG A 80 16.50 55.79 23.86
N PHE A 81 16.85 56.51 22.82
CA PHE A 81 16.46 56.20 21.45
C PHE A 81 17.70 56.01 20.59
N THR A 82 17.71 54.97 19.75
CA THR A 82 18.72 54.74 18.72
C THR A 82 18.08 54.30 17.42
N THR A 83 18.73 54.59 16.30
CA THR A 83 18.20 54.29 14.96
C THR A 83 19.13 53.33 14.23
N VAL A 84 18.56 52.37 13.50
CA VAL A 84 19.27 51.38 12.69
C VAL A 84 18.67 51.36 11.28
N ALA A 85 19.45 51.00 10.28
CA ALA A 85 18.98 50.95 8.90
C ALA A 85 17.73 50.05 8.75
N PRO A 86 16.76 50.44 7.89
CA PRO A 86 15.60 49.63 7.55
C PRO A 86 15.98 48.20 7.14
N GLY A 87 15.23 47.21 7.63
CA GLY A 87 15.47 45.80 7.29
C GLY A 87 16.70 45.14 7.91
N SER A 88 17.40 45.83 8.81
CA SER A 88 18.52 45.23 9.57
C SER A 88 18.04 44.08 10.46
N PRO A 89 18.86 43.02 10.67
CA PRO A 89 18.50 41.90 11.54
C PRO A 89 18.43 42.34 13.00
N LEU A 90 17.66 41.63 13.82
CA LEU A 90 17.49 41.96 15.26
C LEU A 90 18.82 42.07 16.01
N GLY A 91 19.83 41.28 15.61
CA GLY A 91 21.17 41.35 16.17
C GLY A 91 21.87 42.70 15.98
N ALA A 92 21.61 43.41 14.88
CA ALA A 92 22.14 44.75 14.67
C ALA A 92 21.46 45.78 15.56
N ALA A 93 20.15 45.62 15.80
CA ALA A 93 19.39 46.43 16.74
C ALA A 93 19.95 46.31 18.16
N VAL A 94 20.21 45.08 18.62
CA VAL A 94 20.81 44.84 19.94
C VAL A 94 22.22 45.45 20.06
N ARG A 95 23.06 45.33 19.04
CA ARG A 95 24.40 45.95 19.06
C ARG A 95 24.33 47.48 19.13
N SER A 96 23.40 48.09 18.40
CA SER A 96 23.18 49.54 18.47
C SER A 96 22.66 49.96 19.84
N ALA A 97 21.75 49.18 20.43
CA ALA A 97 21.26 49.42 21.78
C ALA A 97 22.38 49.34 22.84
N LEU A 98 23.26 48.34 22.73
CA LEU A 98 24.44 48.19 23.59
C LEU A 98 25.40 49.39 23.48
N ALA A 99 25.66 49.88 22.27
CA ALA A 99 26.51 51.04 22.06
C ALA A 99 25.94 52.34 22.65
N ALA A 100 24.61 52.44 22.78
CA ALA A 100 23.92 53.57 23.41
C ALA A 100 23.95 53.52 24.95
N ILE A 101 24.42 52.42 25.53
CA ILE A 101 24.53 52.21 26.98
C ILE A 101 26.00 52.38 27.40
N PRO A 102 26.35 53.42 28.17
CA PRO A 102 27.71 53.58 28.68
C PRO A 102 28.08 52.37 29.57
N PRO A 103 29.32 51.86 29.51
CA PRO A 103 29.80 50.93 30.52
C PRO A 103 29.77 51.63 31.88
N SER A 104 29.29 50.95 32.92
CA SER A 104 29.33 51.46 34.29
C SER A 104 30.78 51.71 34.69
N ALA A 105 31.15 52.98 34.89
CA ALA A 105 32.52 53.42 35.19
C ALA A 105 32.93 53.23 36.66
N ASP A 106 32.02 52.80 37.53
CA ASP A 106 32.30 52.58 38.95
C ASP A 106 32.67 51.11 39.19
N GLU A 107 33.98 50.84 39.33
CA GLU A 107 34.54 49.53 39.72
C GLU A 107 34.10 49.05 41.12
N ALA A 108 33.31 49.84 41.86
CA ALA A 108 32.86 49.56 43.22
C ALA A 108 31.46 48.93 43.32
N ASP A 109 30.68 48.85 42.24
CA ASP A 109 29.31 48.31 42.25
C ASP A 109 29.28 46.97 41.49
N ASP A 110 29.42 45.86 42.22
CA ASP A 110 29.54 44.47 41.72
C ASP A 110 28.20 43.93 41.13
N ALA A 111 27.36 44.81 40.59
CA ALA A 111 26.01 44.54 40.12
C ALA A 111 25.98 43.98 38.70
N VAL A 112 25.43 42.77 38.54
CA VAL A 112 25.28 42.11 37.23
C VAL A 112 24.23 42.85 36.38
N GLU A 113 24.60 43.25 35.16
CA GLU A 113 23.71 43.88 34.19
C GLU A 113 23.01 42.84 33.30
N HIS A 114 21.69 42.93 33.18
CA HIS A 114 20.88 42.09 32.31
C HIS A 114 20.16 42.90 31.23
N LEU A 115 20.00 42.29 30.07
CA LEU A 115 19.28 42.82 28.91
C LEU A 115 17.99 42.05 28.71
N TRP A 116 16.87 42.77 28.71
CA TRP A 116 15.55 42.21 28.41
C TRP A 116 15.11 42.60 27.01
N LEU A 117 15.08 41.65 26.08
CA LEU A 117 14.85 41.88 24.66
C LEU A 117 13.36 41.77 24.32
N LEU A 118 12.81 42.80 23.69
CA LEU A 118 11.41 42.91 23.33
C LEU A 118 11.23 43.50 21.93
N THR A 119 10.06 43.25 21.35
CA THR A 119 9.64 43.83 20.07
C THR A 119 8.31 44.57 20.23
N ASP A 120 8.00 45.44 19.28
CA ASP A 120 6.70 46.11 19.13
C ASP A 120 5.49 45.16 18.96
N GLY A 121 5.74 43.87 18.72
CA GLY A 121 4.72 42.81 18.67
C GLY A 121 4.56 42.02 19.97
N THR A 122 5.18 42.44 21.09
CA THR A 122 5.19 41.67 22.35
C THR A 122 4.63 42.46 23.54
N ALA A 123 3.64 41.90 24.24
CA ALA A 123 3.06 42.49 25.45
C ALA A 123 3.28 41.55 26.66
N PRO A 124 4.22 41.85 27.56
CA PRO A 124 4.47 41.07 28.77
C PRO A 124 3.35 41.13 29.82
N ASP A 125 3.13 40.01 30.51
CA ASP A 125 2.33 39.94 31.75
C ASP A 125 2.98 40.79 32.87
N PRO A 126 2.22 41.42 33.80
CA PRO A 126 2.77 42.29 34.83
C PRO A 126 3.89 41.67 35.69
N MET A 127 3.93 40.35 35.83
CA MET A 127 4.95 39.65 36.63
C MET A 127 6.07 39.04 35.78
N ALA A 128 6.09 39.28 34.47
CA ALA A 128 7.00 38.60 33.54
C ALA A 128 8.47 38.88 33.87
N LEU A 129 8.86 40.15 34.01
CA LEU A 129 10.26 40.49 34.31
C LEU A 129 10.69 39.98 35.69
N ALA A 130 9.84 40.13 36.71
CA ALA A 130 10.11 39.62 38.05
C ALA A 130 10.37 38.10 38.04
N ARG A 131 9.55 37.32 37.33
CA ARG A 131 9.68 35.85 37.23
C ARG A 131 10.92 35.41 36.44
N LEU A 132 11.33 36.17 35.41
CA LEU A 132 12.56 35.90 34.66
C LEU A 132 13.80 36.17 35.53
N LEU A 133 13.82 37.30 36.26
CA LEU A 133 14.88 37.61 37.22
C LEU A 133 14.95 36.59 38.36
N ASP A 134 13.81 36.11 38.85
CA ASP A 134 13.76 35.03 39.85
C ASP A 134 14.39 33.73 39.34
N ALA A 135 14.29 33.44 38.05
CA ALA A 135 14.93 32.25 37.47
C ALA A 135 16.46 32.38 37.44
N LEU A 136 16.98 33.56 37.09
CA LEU A 136 18.42 33.86 37.12
C LEU A 136 18.96 33.85 38.56
N ARG A 137 18.26 34.50 39.51
CA ARG A 137 18.63 34.54 40.93
C ARG A 137 18.70 33.15 41.57
N ARG A 138 17.78 32.25 41.22
CA ARG A 138 17.74 30.87 41.75
C ARG A 138 18.87 29.99 41.26
N SER A 139 19.53 30.33 40.16
CA SER A 139 20.62 29.51 39.64
C SER A 139 21.63 30.36 38.86
N PRO A 140 22.82 30.62 39.44
CA PRO A 140 23.91 31.37 38.78
C PRO A 140 24.40 30.70 37.48
N SER A 141 24.06 29.42 37.27
CA SER A 141 24.39 28.70 36.03
C SER A 141 23.52 29.12 34.83
N VAL A 142 22.43 29.85 35.04
CA VAL A 142 21.53 30.29 33.97
C VAL A 142 22.04 31.61 33.41
N GLY A 143 22.43 31.61 32.14
CA GLY A 143 22.86 32.83 31.44
C GLY A 143 21.78 33.44 30.54
N VAL A 144 20.76 32.66 30.17
CA VAL A 144 19.65 33.11 29.32
C VAL A 144 18.33 32.52 29.84
N ALA A 145 17.33 33.36 30.05
CA ALA A 145 15.98 32.97 30.43
C ALA A 145 14.96 33.50 29.41
N GLY A 146 13.98 32.69 29.01
CA GLY A 146 12.93 33.10 28.08
C GLY A 146 11.53 32.78 28.61
N PRO A 147 10.50 33.56 28.25
CA PRO A 147 9.13 33.34 28.70
C PRO A 147 8.38 32.29 27.86
N LYS A 148 7.20 31.91 28.35
CA LYS A 148 6.15 31.24 27.58
C LYS A 148 5.44 32.28 26.70
N LEU A 149 5.43 32.04 25.39
CA LEU A 149 4.78 32.89 24.40
C LEU A 149 3.38 32.35 24.09
N VAL A 150 2.39 33.23 24.20
CA VAL A 150 0.99 32.97 23.85
C VAL A 150 0.55 33.91 22.72
N ARG A 151 -0.51 33.53 22.00
CA ARG A 151 -1.01 34.33 20.89
C ARG A 151 -1.57 35.68 21.39
N TRP A 152 -1.33 36.73 20.62
CA TRP A 152 -1.79 38.08 20.94
C TRP A 152 -3.30 38.17 21.19
N ASP A 153 -4.08 37.71 20.21
CA ASP A 153 -5.55 37.85 20.22
C ASP A 153 -6.24 36.77 21.07
N ASP A 154 -5.54 35.68 21.38
CA ASP A 154 -6.04 34.58 22.23
C ASP A 154 -4.95 34.06 23.17
N PRO A 155 -4.87 34.58 24.42
CA PRO A 155 -3.86 34.19 25.39
C PRO A 155 -3.96 32.72 25.83
N ARG A 156 -5.05 32.01 25.51
CA ARG A 156 -5.20 30.58 25.79
C ARG A 156 -4.53 29.70 24.73
N THR A 157 -4.02 30.28 23.66
CA THR A 157 -3.32 29.54 22.61
C THR A 157 -1.81 29.73 22.74
N LEU A 158 -1.07 28.63 22.83
CA LEU A 158 0.38 28.63 22.92
C LEU A 158 1.02 28.89 21.55
N GLU A 159 2.02 29.77 21.52
CA GLU A 159 2.85 30.04 20.34
C GLU A 159 4.25 29.43 20.49
N SER A 160 4.89 29.56 21.66
CA SER A 160 6.20 28.94 21.91
C SER A 160 6.47 28.72 23.40
N VAL A 161 7.06 27.57 23.75
CA VAL A 161 7.59 27.28 25.09
C VAL A 161 9.04 26.80 24.94
N GLY A 162 9.85 27.65 24.31
CA GLY A 162 11.20 27.35 23.85
C GLY A 162 11.25 26.70 22.47
N ILE A 163 12.45 26.65 21.90
CA ILE A 163 12.72 26.09 20.57
C ILE A 163 13.34 24.71 20.76
N GLN A 164 12.74 23.69 20.12
CA GLN A 164 13.25 22.31 20.14
C GLN A 164 13.56 21.81 18.73
N LEU A 165 14.64 21.04 18.63
CA LEU A 165 15.07 20.43 17.37
C LEU A 165 15.79 19.10 17.60
N THR A 166 15.83 18.32 16.53
CA THR A 166 16.68 17.13 16.44
C THR A 166 18.13 17.54 16.19
N ARG A 167 19.08 16.64 16.46
CA ARG A 167 20.51 16.89 16.21
C ARG A 167 20.84 17.32 14.78
N ALA A 168 20.03 16.91 13.81
CA ALA A 168 20.17 17.27 12.40
C ALA A 168 19.53 18.63 12.03
N GLY A 169 18.98 19.38 12.99
CA GLY A 169 18.35 20.67 12.73
C GLY A 169 16.88 20.60 12.32
N ARG A 170 16.22 19.42 12.41
CA ARG A 170 14.77 19.33 12.16
C ARG A 170 14.01 19.96 13.32
N ILE A 171 13.22 20.98 13.03
CA ILE A 171 12.31 21.61 14.00
C ILE A 171 11.19 20.63 14.33
N ILE A 172 10.95 20.41 15.62
CA ILE A 172 9.76 19.69 16.09
C ILE A 172 8.93 20.70 16.86
N PRO A 173 7.71 21.05 16.39
CA PRO A 173 6.86 21.99 17.10
C PRO A 173 6.49 21.42 18.47
N SER A 174 6.77 22.17 19.53
CA SER A 174 6.39 21.84 20.90
C SER A 174 6.36 23.14 21.69
N PRO A 175 5.23 23.87 21.68
CA PRO A 175 3.84 23.43 21.38
C PRO A 175 3.51 23.29 19.88
N TRP A 176 2.43 22.58 19.59
CA TRP A 176 1.83 22.55 18.25
C TRP A 176 1.16 23.89 17.91
N PRO A 177 1.17 24.32 16.64
CA PRO A 177 0.48 25.55 16.24
C PRO A 177 -1.02 25.47 16.57
N GLY A 178 -1.52 26.40 17.39
CA GLY A 178 -2.92 26.40 17.83
C GLY A 178 -3.21 25.50 19.04
N GLU A 179 -2.19 24.94 19.70
CA GLU A 179 -2.37 24.15 20.90
C GLU A 179 -2.85 25.02 22.08
N PRO A 180 -3.94 24.66 22.78
CA PRO A 180 -4.41 25.41 23.94
C PRO A 180 -3.48 25.23 25.15
N ASP A 181 -3.31 26.27 25.96
CA ASP A 181 -2.57 26.25 27.22
C ASP A 181 -3.43 25.64 28.33
N GLN A 182 -3.09 24.42 28.73
CA GLN A 182 -3.68 23.67 29.83
C GLN A 182 -2.65 23.41 30.95
N GLY A 183 -1.52 24.13 30.95
CA GLY A 183 -0.42 23.93 31.89
C GLY A 183 0.47 22.72 31.58
N GLN A 184 0.31 22.09 30.41
CA GLN A 184 1.04 20.89 30.00
C GLN A 184 2.57 21.11 29.86
N TYR A 185 3.01 22.37 29.72
CA TYR A 185 4.43 22.74 29.66
C TYR A 185 4.94 23.46 30.90
N ASP A 186 4.15 23.59 31.96
CA ASP A 186 4.52 24.39 33.15
C ASP A 186 5.67 23.81 33.97
N ARG A 187 6.01 22.53 33.75
CA ARG A 187 7.17 21.85 34.36
C ARG A 187 8.44 21.91 33.50
N ARG A 188 8.39 22.51 32.31
CA ARG A 188 9.56 22.62 31.42
C ARG A 188 10.50 23.70 31.94
N THR A 189 11.77 23.36 32.09
CA THR A 189 12.80 24.29 32.56
C THR A 189 13.92 24.45 31.54
N ASP A 190 14.62 23.39 31.17
CA ASP A 190 15.71 23.49 30.18
C ASP A 190 15.18 23.50 28.75
N ALA A 191 15.71 24.42 27.93
CA ALA A 191 15.43 24.51 26.51
C ALA A 191 16.73 24.60 25.71
N LEU A 192 16.71 24.14 24.46
CA LEU A 192 17.86 24.31 23.58
C LEU A 192 18.06 25.79 23.22
N ALA A 193 16.96 26.48 22.93
CA ALA A 193 16.95 27.91 22.70
C ALA A 193 15.63 28.56 23.11
N VAL A 194 15.67 29.86 23.35
CA VAL A 194 14.49 30.68 23.59
C VAL A 194 14.37 31.74 22.49
N PRO A 195 13.14 32.11 22.08
CA PRO A 195 12.94 33.18 21.12
C PRO A 195 13.45 34.53 21.64
N PHE A 196 13.81 35.45 20.74
CA PHE A 196 14.16 36.84 21.07
C PHE A 196 13.07 37.53 21.89
N GLU A 197 11.80 37.26 21.59
CA GLU A 197 10.64 37.85 22.27
C GLU A 197 10.65 37.54 23.78
N GLY A 198 11.08 38.52 24.57
CA GLY A 198 11.16 38.44 26.02
C GLY A 198 12.41 37.75 26.57
N MET A 199 13.42 37.50 25.74
CA MET A 199 14.69 36.92 26.19
C MET A 199 15.37 37.84 27.21
N LEU A 200 15.70 37.30 28.37
CA LEU A 200 16.53 37.95 29.38
C LEU A 200 17.92 37.30 29.38
N VAL A 201 18.96 38.09 29.08
CA VAL A 201 20.35 37.64 28.95
C VAL A 201 21.29 38.55 29.73
N GLU A 202 22.32 37.96 30.33
CA GLU A 202 23.41 38.72 30.98
C GLU A 202 24.23 39.49 29.94
N ARG A 203 24.52 40.77 30.20
CA ARG A 203 25.26 41.64 29.27
C ARG A 203 26.63 41.07 28.94
N ASP A 204 27.40 40.71 29.96
CA ASP A 204 28.76 40.17 29.83
C ASP A 204 28.76 38.88 29.00
N LEU A 205 27.76 38.01 29.19
CA LEU A 205 27.60 36.81 28.38
C LEU A 205 27.32 37.15 26.91
N LEU A 206 26.42 38.10 26.65
CA LEU A 206 26.06 38.50 25.29
C LEU A 206 27.26 39.10 24.56
N GLU A 207 28.04 39.96 25.23
CA GLU A 207 29.26 40.58 24.71
C GLU A 207 30.37 39.53 24.51
N HIS A 208 30.59 38.65 25.48
CA HIS A 208 31.55 37.53 25.39
C HIS A 208 31.24 36.60 24.20
N LEU A 209 29.96 36.35 23.93
CA LEU A 209 29.54 35.53 22.81
C LEU A 209 29.65 36.26 21.47
N GLY A 210 29.75 37.59 21.44
CA GLY A 210 29.74 38.41 20.22
C GLY A 210 28.35 38.68 19.66
N GLY A 211 27.30 38.58 20.48
CA GLY A 211 25.92 38.87 20.10
C GLY A 211 25.27 37.87 19.11
N HIS A 212 24.17 38.28 18.49
CA HIS A 212 23.41 37.50 17.51
C HIS A 212 24.15 37.36 16.16
N GLU A 213 24.13 36.16 15.58
CA GLU A 213 24.81 35.85 14.31
C GLU A 213 23.95 36.23 13.09
N PRO A 214 24.35 37.24 12.28
CA PRO A 214 23.54 37.70 11.14
C PRO A 214 23.42 36.68 10.00
N ALA A 215 24.29 35.68 9.92
CA ALA A 215 24.31 34.72 8.80
C ALA A 215 23.07 33.80 8.72
N PHE A 216 22.27 33.69 9.79
CA PHE A 216 21.20 32.70 9.92
C PHE A 216 19.77 33.26 9.93
N GLY A 217 19.59 34.56 9.70
CA GLY A 217 18.30 35.24 9.87
C GLY A 217 17.86 35.29 11.34
N ASP A 218 16.71 35.89 11.64
CA ASP A 218 16.29 36.15 13.03
C ASP A 218 16.08 34.85 13.82
N PHE A 219 15.30 33.90 13.28
CA PHE A 219 15.06 32.61 13.95
C PHE A 219 16.36 31.81 14.17
N GLY A 220 17.23 31.79 13.16
CA GLY A 220 18.50 31.08 13.27
C GLY A 220 19.48 31.75 14.23
N ALA A 221 19.43 33.07 14.36
CA ALA A 221 20.25 33.83 15.29
C ALA A 221 19.85 33.56 16.75
N ASP A 222 18.55 33.50 17.06
CA ASP A 222 18.03 33.14 18.39
C ASP A 222 18.54 31.75 18.83
N LEU A 223 18.45 30.79 17.89
CA LEU A 223 18.94 29.43 18.10
C LEU A 223 20.46 29.37 18.27
N ASP A 224 21.19 30.08 17.42
CA ASP A 224 22.65 30.08 17.44
C ASP A 224 23.23 30.70 18.71
N LEU A 225 22.64 31.81 19.18
CA LEU A 225 23.05 32.49 20.41
C LEU A 225 22.84 31.59 21.64
N SER A 226 21.64 31.01 21.78
CA SER A 226 21.32 30.10 22.89
C SER A 226 22.20 28.84 22.87
N TRP A 227 22.49 28.29 21.69
CA TRP A 227 23.39 27.14 21.57
C TRP A 227 24.84 27.53 21.92
N ARG A 228 25.29 28.74 21.55
CA ARG A 228 26.60 29.25 21.98
C ARG A 228 26.67 29.47 23.49
N ALA A 229 25.61 29.98 24.14
CA ALA A 229 25.53 30.09 25.59
C ALA A 229 25.70 28.73 26.28
N HIS A 230 24.99 27.70 25.79
CA HIS A 230 25.18 26.31 26.22
C HIS A 230 26.62 25.81 25.99
N GLN A 231 27.28 26.18 24.89
CA GLN A 231 28.67 25.80 24.65
C GLN A 231 29.67 26.55 25.55
N ALA A 232 29.35 27.77 25.97
CA ALA A 232 30.14 28.57 26.91
C ALA A 232 29.97 28.13 28.38
N GLY A 233 29.06 27.20 28.67
CA GLY A 233 28.84 26.65 30.01
C GLY A 233 27.63 27.23 30.75
N HIS A 234 26.86 28.11 30.11
CA HIS A 234 25.65 28.70 30.68
C HIS A 234 24.41 27.93 30.25
N ARG A 235 23.45 27.76 31.15
CA ARG A 235 22.16 27.14 30.85
C ARG A 235 21.21 28.15 30.25
N VAL A 236 20.42 27.68 29.28
CA VAL A 236 19.28 28.40 28.71
C VAL A 236 18.00 27.75 29.22
N VAL A 237 17.15 28.54 29.87
CA VAL A 237 15.91 28.05 30.49
C VAL A 237 14.68 28.77 29.95
N VAL A 238 13.57 28.04 29.88
CA VAL A 238 12.25 28.62 29.73
C VAL A 238 11.65 28.77 31.12
N VAL A 239 10.95 29.89 31.35
CA VAL A 239 10.23 30.19 32.58
C VAL A 239 8.74 30.19 32.26
N PRO A 240 8.03 29.04 32.37
CA PRO A 240 6.64 28.94 31.92
C PRO A 240 5.68 29.90 32.64
N ARG A 241 6.02 30.31 33.86
CA ARG A 241 5.24 31.29 34.62
C ARG A 241 5.40 32.72 34.10
N ALA A 242 6.47 33.05 33.39
CA ALA A 242 6.60 34.34 32.72
C ALA A 242 5.91 34.23 31.37
N THR A 243 4.83 34.98 31.15
CA THR A 243 4.00 34.90 29.93
C THR A 243 4.05 36.20 29.16
N LEU A 244 4.21 36.09 27.83
CA LEU A 244 4.17 37.22 26.90
C LEU A 244 3.15 36.91 25.81
N ARG A 245 2.31 37.89 25.49
CA ARG A 245 1.49 37.86 24.28
C ARG A 245 2.34 38.30 23.11
N THR A 246 2.31 37.54 22.01
CA THR A 246 3.10 37.82 20.82
C THR A 246 2.28 37.69 19.55
N THR A 247 2.60 38.52 18.55
CA THR A 247 2.11 38.32 17.19
C THR A 247 2.96 37.24 16.49
N PRO A 248 2.35 36.37 15.66
CA PRO A 248 3.14 35.41 14.90
C PRO A 248 4.15 36.14 14.03
N ARG A 249 5.45 35.82 14.15
CA ARG A 249 6.52 36.40 13.32
C ARG A 249 6.17 36.22 11.82
N GLY A 250 5.68 37.27 11.16
CA GLY A 250 5.19 37.22 9.78
C GLY A 250 6.26 37.26 8.69
N ALA A 251 7.51 37.58 9.02
CA ALA A 251 8.55 37.83 8.03
C ALA A 251 9.24 36.56 7.47
N ASP A 252 9.33 35.48 8.27
CA ASP A 252 10.02 34.25 7.86
C ASP A 252 9.04 33.12 7.55
N GLY A 253 8.94 32.75 6.27
CA GLY A 253 8.20 31.56 5.84
C GLY A 253 8.73 30.28 6.48
N VAL A 254 7.87 29.27 6.67
CA VAL A 254 8.21 27.99 7.32
C VAL A 254 9.46 27.32 6.73
N ALA A 255 9.65 27.40 5.40
CA ALA A 255 10.84 26.90 4.71
C ALA A 255 12.12 27.68 5.06
N SER A 256 12.04 28.98 5.33
CA SER A 256 13.17 29.82 5.77
C SER A 256 13.66 29.36 7.15
N ARG A 257 12.74 29.22 8.11
CA ARG A 257 13.07 28.77 9.49
C ARG A 257 13.68 27.38 9.52
N ARG A 258 13.14 26.44 8.72
CA ARG A 258 13.69 25.09 8.59
C ARG A 258 15.12 25.12 8.06
N ARG A 259 15.38 25.85 6.96
CA ARG A 259 16.74 26.01 6.41
C ARG A 259 17.70 26.64 7.42
N ALA A 260 17.26 27.66 8.15
CA ALA A 260 18.05 28.29 9.20
C ALA A 260 18.43 27.30 10.32
N ALA A 261 17.47 26.50 10.82
CA ALA A 261 17.74 25.47 11.83
C ALA A 261 18.75 24.42 11.37
N ARG A 262 18.63 23.94 10.11
CA ARG A 262 19.59 23.01 9.49
C ARG A 262 20.99 23.63 9.37
N ARG A 263 21.09 24.90 8.96
CA ARG A 263 22.36 25.64 8.86
C ARG A 263 23.05 25.80 10.22
N VAL A 264 22.29 26.14 11.26
CA VAL A 264 22.84 26.22 12.62
C VAL A 264 23.34 24.86 13.10
N ALA A 265 22.57 23.77 12.85
CA ALA A 265 23.00 22.42 13.19
C ALA A 265 24.30 22.00 12.49
N LEU A 266 24.44 22.32 11.19
CA LEU A 266 25.67 22.06 10.41
C LEU A 266 26.86 22.91 10.89
N THR A 267 26.61 24.16 11.28
CA THR A 267 27.65 25.06 11.82
C THR A 267 28.17 24.55 13.16
N ARG A 268 27.28 24.08 14.03
CA ARG A 268 27.59 23.72 15.43
C ARG A 268 27.98 22.26 15.63
N CYS A 269 27.80 21.39 14.63
CA CYS A 269 28.26 19.99 14.69
C CYS A 269 29.80 19.87 14.58
N ALA A 270 30.33 18.66 14.79
CA ALA A 270 31.74 18.39 14.58
C ALA A 270 32.15 18.63 13.13
N TRP A 271 33.32 19.22 12.88
CA TRP A 271 33.72 19.63 11.53
C TRP A 271 33.81 18.41 10.59
N TRP A 272 34.31 17.29 11.10
CA TRP A 272 34.33 16.00 10.40
C TRP A 272 32.94 15.39 10.22
N ALA A 273 31.96 15.75 11.05
CA ALA A 273 30.58 15.26 10.96
C ALA A 273 29.72 16.09 9.99
N VAL A 274 30.21 17.22 9.50
CA VAL A 274 29.51 18.06 8.51
C VAL A 274 29.14 17.29 7.24
N PRO A 275 30.06 16.59 6.54
CA PRO A 275 29.70 15.87 5.31
C PRO A 275 28.66 14.77 5.56
N PHE A 276 28.80 14.03 6.66
CA PHE A 276 27.83 12.98 7.03
C PHE A 276 26.46 13.55 7.40
N MET A 277 26.42 14.66 8.15
CA MET A 277 25.16 15.31 8.53
C MET A 277 24.49 15.97 7.31
N ALA A 278 25.26 16.55 6.40
CA ALA A 278 24.78 17.11 5.15
C ALA A 278 24.17 16.02 4.25
N LEU A 279 24.88 14.91 4.07
CA LEU A 279 24.37 13.74 3.35
C LEU A 279 23.08 13.21 4.00
N TRP A 280 23.06 13.09 5.32
CA TRP A 280 21.88 12.64 6.05
C TRP A 280 20.68 13.59 5.87
N ILE A 281 20.89 14.91 5.91
CA ILE A 281 19.83 15.89 5.63
C ILE A 281 19.33 15.74 4.19
N ALA A 282 20.22 15.59 3.20
CA ALA A 282 19.83 15.41 1.80
C ALA A 282 19.01 14.14 1.60
N VAL A 283 19.48 13.00 2.09
CA VAL A 283 18.79 11.70 1.97
C VAL A 283 17.45 11.73 2.69
N SER A 284 17.41 12.23 3.93
CA SER A 284 16.15 12.30 4.70
C SER A 284 15.13 13.27 4.10
N SER A 285 15.59 14.36 3.46
CA SER A 285 14.71 15.33 2.79
C SER A 285 14.20 14.80 1.45
N LEU A 286 15.04 14.11 0.66
CA LEU A 286 14.65 13.46 -0.58
C LEU A 286 13.65 12.33 -0.32
N PHE A 287 13.96 11.47 0.65
CA PHE A 287 13.07 10.38 1.05
C PHE A 287 11.75 10.92 1.62
N GLY A 288 11.80 11.88 2.54
CA GLY A 288 10.60 12.52 3.08
C GLY A 288 9.77 13.24 2.01
N GLY A 289 10.42 13.91 1.06
CA GLY A 289 9.78 14.55 -0.09
C GLY A 289 9.09 13.54 -1.01
N LEU A 290 9.75 12.42 -1.32
CA LEU A 290 9.19 11.32 -2.11
C LEU A 290 7.99 10.68 -1.40
N VAL A 291 8.12 10.38 -0.10
CA VAL A 291 7.03 9.85 0.71
C VAL A 291 5.84 10.81 0.73
N LEU A 292 6.07 12.12 0.87
CA LEU A 292 5.01 13.13 0.84
C LEU A 292 4.38 13.30 -0.56
N LEU A 293 5.15 13.07 -1.62
CA LEU A 293 4.65 13.10 -3.01
C LEU A 293 3.78 11.88 -3.31
N VAL A 294 4.24 10.68 -2.91
CA VAL A 294 3.42 9.46 -2.86
C VAL A 294 2.19 9.68 -1.97
N ALA A 295 2.34 10.48 -0.92
CA ALA A 295 1.24 10.86 -0.04
C ALA A 295 0.31 11.95 -0.61
N LYS A 296 0.50 12.36 -1.88
CA LYS A 296 -0.25 13.40 -2.59
C LYS A 296 -0.23 14.78 -1.91
N GLN A 297 0.85 15.12 -1.21
CA GLN A 297 1.06 16.41 -0.56
C GLN A 297 2.21 17.21 -1.21
N PRO A 298 2.02 17.75 -2.43
CA PRO A 298 3.12 18.38 -3.18
C PRO A 298 3.70 19.61 -2.46
N THR A 299 2.87 20.38 -1.76
CA THR A 299 3.33 21.55 -1.00
C THR A 299 4.16 21.16 0.23
N ALA A 300 3.81 20.07 0.90
CA ALA A 300 4.59 19.54 2.02
C ALA A 300 5.90 18.90 1.52
N ALA A 301 5.85 18.16 0.41
CA ALA A 301 7.02 17.59 -0.25
C ALA A 301 8.02 18.69 -0.64
N TRP A 302 7.54 19.79 -1.24
CA TRP A 302 8.38 20.93 -1.58
C TRP A 302 9.02 21.59 -0.35
N ARG A 303 8.28 21.72 0.75
CA ARG A 303 8.82 22.22 2.03
C ARG A 303 9.89 21.27 2.58
N GLU A 304 9.72 19.96 2.45
CA GLU A 304 10.72 18.97 2.87
C GLU A 304 11.99 19.06 2.02
N LEU A 305 11.85 19.13 0.69
CA LEU A 305 12.97 19.29 -0.23
C LEU A 305 13.71 20.61 -0.06
N SER A 306 13.02 21.67 0.38
CA SER A 306 13.64 22.97 0.64
C SER A 306 14.74 22.93 1.72
N ASP A 307 14.76 21.92 2.59
CA ASP A 307 15.85 21.71 3.57
C ASP A 307 17.21 21.52 2.89
N ILE A 308 17.25 20.99 1.65
CA ILE A 308 18.47 20.82 0.84
C ILE A 308 19.12 22.19 0.56
N GLY A 309 18.33 23.26 0.47
CA GLY A 309 18.85 24.63 0.32
C GLY A 309 19.71 25.10 1.50
N ALA A 310 19.71 24.39 2.63
CA ALA A 310 20.67 24.63 3.71
C ALA A 310 22.11 24.22 3.34
N LEU A 311 22.27 23.27 2.41
CA LEU A 311 23.55 22.68 2.00
C LEU A 311 24.25 23.51 0.92
N LEU A 312 23.51 24.33 0.18
CA LEU A 312 24.01 25.08 -0.98
C LEU A 312 24.85 26.33 -0.61
N ASP A 313 24.80 26.77 0.66
CA ASP A 313 25.52 27.96 1.15
C ASP A 313 26.54 27.61 2.27
N PRO A 314 27.55 26.75 2.03
CA PRO A 314 28.48 26.29 3.06
C PRO A 314 29.35 27.42 3.65
N TRP A 315 29.64 28.45 2.85
CA TRP A 315 30.51 29.57 3.23
C TRP A 315 29.96 30.40 4.39
N ARG A 316 28.64 30.61 4.45
CA ARG A 316 27.98 31.33 5.56
C ARG A 316 28.16 30.60 6.90
N SER A 317 28.12 29.27 6.87
CA SER A 317 28.34 28.41 8.04
C SER A 317 29.81 28.43 8.48
N LEU A 318 30.75 28.53 7.54
CA LEU A 318 32.18 28.59 7.83
C LEU A 318 32.54 29.89 8.54
N GLY A 319 32.07 31.04 8.06
CA GLY A 319 32.34 32.35 8.68
C GLY A 319 31.80 32.48 10.12
N ALA A 320 30.57 32.01 10.36
CA ALA A 320 29.99 31.95 11.71
C ALA A 320 30.78 31.02 12.65
N ARG A 321 31.22 29.87 12.12
CA ARG A 321 32.05 28.92 12.87
C ARG A 321 33.38 29.54 13.30
N TRP A 322 34.06 30.23 12.39
CA TRP A 322 35.36 30.87 12.63
C TRP A 322 35.26 31.95 13.71
N ARG A 323 34.27 32.85 13.65
CA ARG A 323 34.07 33.93 14.63
C ARG A 323 33.76 33.45 16.04
N SER A 324 33.17 32.27 16.17
CA SER A 324 32.85 31.64 17.45
C SER A 324 33.94 30.69 18.00
N ARG A 325 35.15 30.70 17.42
CA ARG A 325 36.25 29.86 17.92
C ARG A 325 36.74 30.45 19.25
N GLY A 326 36.92 29.59 20.25
CA GLY A 326 37.48 29.98 21.55
C GLY A 326 36.47 30.19 22.68
N THR A 327 35.18 30.38 22.40
CA THR A 327 34.13 30.59 23.43
C THR A 327 33.57 29.29 24.02
N ARG A 328 34.11 28.13 23.64
CA ARG A 328 33.56 26.82 23.99
C ARG A 328 34.23 26.22 25.22
N ARG A 329 33.46 26.05 26.30
CA ARG A 329 33.86 25.36 27.54
C ARG A 329 33.30 23.93 27.62
N LEU A 330 32.06 23.68 27.15
CA LEU A 330 31.41 22.36 27.22
C LEU A 330 31.61 21.48 25.97
N ARG A 331 31.56 20.14 26.16
CA ARG A 331 31.65 19.20 25.03
C ARG A 331 30.29 19.06 24.36
N ARG A 332 30.28 18.91 23.02
CA ARG A 332 29.06 18.68 22.23
C ARG A 332 28.23 17.46 22.68
N ARG A 333 28.86 16.49 23.33
CA ARG A 333 28.19 15.30 23.87
C ARG A 333 27.29 15.66 25.05
N ASP A 334 27.67 16.68 25.83
CA ASP A 334 26.97 17.07 27.05
C ASP A 334 25.63 17.74 26.73
N LEU A 335 25.53 18.34 25.54
CA LEU A 335 24.30 18.94 25.00
C LEU A 335 23.33 17.91 24.42
N ALA A 336 23.70 16.62 24.33
CA ALA A 336 22.86 15.60 23.69
C ALA A 336 21.47 15.45 24.33
N GLY A 337 21.34 15.75 25.63
CA GLY A 337 20.07 15.70 26.36
C GLY A 337 19.06 16.80 26.01
N LEU A 338 19.53 17.90 25.39
CA LEU A 338 18.67 19.03 24.98
C LEU A 338 18.02 18.81 23.60
N PHE A 339 18.53 17.85 22.83
CA PHE A 339 17.98 17.51 21.51
C PHE A 339 16.92 16.43 21.63
N ILE A 340 15.90 16.52 20.79
CA ILE A 340 14.93 15.44 20.64
C ILE A 340 15.64 14.24 20.00
N ARG A 341 15.48 13.07 20.63
CA ARG A 341 16.04 11.82 20.11
C ARG A 341 15.40 11.47 18.76
N PRO A 342 16.16 10.92 17.80
CA PRO A 342 15.63 10.58 16.47
C PRO A 342 14.46 9.58 16.53
N GLY A 343 14.48 8.63 17.48
CA GLY A 343 13.36 7.71 17.69
C GLY A 343 12.08 8.35 18.24
N ALA A 344 12.15 9.54 18.85
CA ALA A 344 10.96 10.31 19.22
C ALA A 344 10.42 11.10 18.01
N ALA A 345 11.30 11.63 17.16
CA ALA A 345 10.91 12.28 15.91
C ALA A 345 10.27 11.30 14.91
N LEU A 346 10.80 10.07 14.80
CA LEU A 346 10.22 9.01 13.95
C LEU A 346 8.84 8.56 14.42
N ARG A 347 8.66 8.37 15.73
CA ARG A 347 7.33 8.06 16.31
C ARG A 347 6.33 9.18 16.01
N HIS A 348 6.74 10.42 16.21
CA HIS A 348 5.92 11.58 15.92
C HIS A 348 5.55 11.71 14.43
N THR A 349 6.45 11.38 13.49
CA THR A 349 6.09 11.32 12.06
C THR A 349 5.18 10.13 11.74
N ALA A 350 5.38 9.00 12.39
CA ALA A 350 4.52 7.83 12.24
C ALA A 350 3.10 8.12 12.76
N ASP A 351 2.96 8.84 13.87
CA ASP A 351 1.68 9.25 14.45
C ASP A 351 0.93 10.21 13.50
N LEU A 352 1.63 11.16 12.86
CA LEU A 352 1.02 12.05 11.86
C LEU A 352 0.57 11.31 10.59
N VAL A 353 1.38 10.37 10.11
CA VAL A 353 1.01 9.52 8.97
C VAL A 353 -0.16 8.61 9.36
N HIS A 354 -0.16 8.09 10.58
CA HIS A 354 -1.24 7.26 11.12
C HIS A 354 -2.55 8.06 11.21
N ASP A 355 -2.53 9.28 11.75
CA ASP A 355 -3.71 10.16 11.82
C ASP A 355 -4.23 10.57 10.43
N GLN A 356 -3.36 10.62 9.41
CA GLN A 356 -3.77 10.89 8.03
C GLN A 356 -4.32 9.64 7.32
N VAL A 357 -3.79 8.46 7.63
CA VAL A 357 -4.21 7.17 7.04
C VAL A 357 -5.48 6.65 7.71
N VAL A 358 -5.60 6.80 9.03
CA VAL A 358 -6.82 6.52 9.78
C VAL A 358 -7.72 7.73 9.64
N HIS A 359 -8.53 7.73 8.58
CA HIS A 359 -9.65 8.66 8.38
C HIS A 359 -10.63 8.59 9.57
N ASP A 360 -10.31 9.29 10.66
CA ASP A 360 -11.30 9.82 11.58
C ASP A 360 -11.56 11.27 11.20
N ARG A 361 -12.79 11.50 10.73
CA ARG A 361 -13.25 12.85 10.40
C ARG A 361 -13.27 13.69 11.68
N GLY A 362 -12.36 14.66 11.77
CA GLY A 362 -12.64 15.99 12.30
C GLY A 362 -11.86 16.46 13.53
N PRO A 363 -10.72 17.16 13.36
CA PRO A 363 -10.26 18.17 14.32
C PRO A 363 -11.01 19.51 14.13
N SER A 364 -11.57 19.76 12.94
CA SER A 364 -12.14 21.06 12.57
C SER A 364 -13.51 21.37 13.16
N GLU A 365 -14.21 20.40 13.76
CA GLU A 365 -15.51 20.62 14.43
C GLU A 365 -15.39 20.80 15.95
N ARG A 366 -14.25 20.43 16.56
CA ARG A 366 -14.02 20.59 18.01
C ARG A 366 -13.54 21.99 18.41
N ALA A 367 -13.11 22.82 17.45
CA ALA A 367 -12.59 24.16 17.73
C ALA A 367 -13.69 25.24 17.87
N HIS A 368 -14.97 24.93 17.59
CA HIS A 368 -16.05 25.93 17.56
C HIS A 368 -17.28 25.60 18.43
N THR A 369 -17.19 24.66 19.37
CA THR A 369 -18.20 24.56 20.44
C THR A 369 -17.79 25.47 21.61
N PRO A 370 -18.59 26.48 21.99
CA PRO A 370 -18.43 27.15 23.26
C PRO A 370 -18.58 26.10 24.36
N VAL A 371 -17.59 25.99 25.25
CA VAL A 371 -17.63 25.04 26.36
C VAL A 371 -18.68 25.51 27.35
N GLU A 372 -19.88 24.94 27.25
CA GLU A 372 -20.89 25.00 28.30
C GLU A 372 -20.54 23.97 29.40
N ALA A 373 -20.92 24.29 30.63
CA ALA A 373 -20.45 23.68 31.86
C ALA A 373 -20.59 22.14 31.89
N VAL A 374 -19.57 21.50 32.46
CA VAL A 374 -19.49 20.06 32.71
C VAL A 374 -20.60 19.64 33.69
N GLU A 375 -21.64 18.98 33.20
CA GLU A 375 -22.51 18.12 34.03
C GLU A 375 -21.92 16.70 34.11
N THR A 376 -21.85 16.18 35.34
CA THR A 376 -21.39 14.83 35.66
C THR A 376 -22.48 13.80 35.38
N GLY A 377 -22.61 13.43 34.10
CA GLY A 377 -23.36 12.24 33.67
C GLY A 377 -22.50 10.97 33.66
N PRO A 378 -23.10 9.76 33.71
CA PRO A 378 -22.36 8.51 33.67
C PRO A 378 -21.66 8.35 32.32
N VAL A 379 -20.34 8.19 32.40
CA VAL A 379 -19.45 8.18 31.25
C VAL A 379 -19.51 6.82 30.56
N SER A 380 -19.50 6.79 29.21
CA SER A 380 -19.49 5.55 28.44
C SER A 380 -18.20 4.74 28.66
N ASP A 381 -18.27 3.42 28.46
CA ASP A 381 -17.11 2.49 28.53
C ASP A 381 -15.90 2.96 27.70
N GLU A 382 -16.12 3.83 26.70
CA GLU A 382 -15.11 4.41 25.82
C GLU A 382 -14.19 5.44 26.51
N ALA A 383 -14.65 6.13 27.56
CA ALA A 383 -13.80 7.09 28.29
C ALA A 383 -13.01 6.43 29.42
N MET A 384 -13.46 5.25 29.90
CA MET A 384 -12.74 4.47 30.91
C MET A 384 -11.39 3.96 30.36
N ASP A 385 -11.32 3.66 29.06
CA ASP A 385 -10.10 3.21 28.39
C ASP A 385 -9.07 4.33 28.14
N LEU A 386 -9.47 5.61 28.28
CA LEU A 386 -8.57 6.76 28.13
C LEU A 386 -7.85 7.13 29.44
N HIS A 387 -8.30 6.63 30.59
CA HIS A 387 -7.77 7.03 31.91
C HIS A 387 -6.95 5.94 32.64
N VAL A 388 -6.78 4.75 32.06
CA VAL A 388 -5.94 3.71 32.64
C VAL A 388 -4.66 3.53 31.83
N LEU A 389 -3.59 4.18 32.33
CA LEU A 389 -2.17 3.83 32.20
C LEU A 389 -1.74 3.06 30.93
N SER A 390 -1.06 3.74 30.01
CA SER A 390 0.01 3.23 29.14
C SER A 390 -0.15 1.78 28.62
N ALA A 391 -1.29 1.45 28.00
CA ALA A 391 -1.43 0.19 27.29
C ALA A 391 -0.56 0.22 26.02
N SER A 392 0.44 -0.69 25.96
CA SER A 392 1.32 -0.88 24.80
C SER A 392 0.49 -1.16 23.54
N TRP A 393 0.93 -0.66 22.38
CA TRP A 393 0.23 -0.86 21.09
C TRP A 393 -0.17 -2.32 20.84
N ALA A 394 0.68 -3.27 21.27
CA ALA A 394 0.43 -4.70 21.21
C ALA A 394 -0.86 -5.11 21.95
N SER A 395 -1.10 -4.59 23.15
CA SER A 395 -2.31 -4.89 23.92
C SER A 395 -3.59 -4.35 23.26
N ARG A 396 -3.51 -3.18 22.60
CA ARG A 396 -4.64 -2.59 21.84
C ARG A 396 -4.94 -3.35 20.56
N VAL A 397 -3.92 -3.86 19.87
CA VAL A 397 -4.09 -4.69 18.67
C VAL A 397 -4.69 -6.05 19.03
N VAL A 398 -4.19 -6.71 20.09
CA VAL A 398 -4.67 -8.03 20.52
C VAL A 398 -6.12 -8.01 21.02
N ARG A 399 -6.58 -6.91 21.62
CA ARG A 399 -7.98 -6.77 22.09
C ARG A 399 -8.95 -6.29 21.00
N ASN A 400 -8.49 -5.99 19.78
CA ASN A 400 -9.38 -5.56 18.71
C ASN A 400 -10.17 -6.77 18.17
N PRO A 401 -11.52 -6.76 18.20
CA PRO A 401 -12.33 -7.90 17.78
C PRO A 401 -12.15 -8.26 16.30
N GLY A 402 -11.77 -7.29 15.46
CA GLY A 402 -11.42 -7.58 14.06
C GLY A 402 -10.12 -8.37 13.90
N VAL A 403 -9.12 -8.08 14.74
CA VAL A 403 -7.85 -8.84 14.76
C VAL A 403 -8.14 -10.25 15.26
N LEU A 404 -8.91 -10.39 16.35
CA LEU A 404 -9.32 -11.70 16.85
C LEU A 404 -10.07 -12.52 15.79
N ALA A 405 -11.00 -11.92 15.06
CA ALA A 405 -11.71 -12.60 13.97
C ALA A 405 -10.76 -13.10 12.88
N VAL A 406 -9.82 -12.27 12.42
CA VAL A 406 -8.82 -12.68 11.43
C VAL A 406 -7.91 -13.77 11.99
N THR A 407 -7.49 -13.67 13.26
CA THR A 407 -6.69 -14.70 13.93
C THR A 407 -7.43 -16.03 14.00
N VAL A 408 -8.72 -16.03 14.36
CA VAL A 408 -9.57 -17.24 14.37
C VAL A 408 -9.65 -17.84 12.97
N ALA A 409 -9.91 -17.02 11.94
CA ALA A 409 -9.93 -17.49 10.55
C ALA A 409 -8.58 -18.09 10.13
N THR A 410 -7.45 -17.47 10.51
CA THR A 410 -6.11 -17.99 10.23
C THR A 410 -5.85 -19.32 10.93
N VAL A 411 -6.24 -19.46 12.20
CA VAL A 411 -6.10 -20.72 12.94
C VAL A 411 -6.94 -21.83 12.30
N VAL A 412 -8.18 -21.52 11.91
CA VAL A 412 -9.06 -22.46 11.19
C VAL A 412 -8.41 -22.89 9.88
N THR A 413 -7.84 -21.98 9.10
CA THR A 413 -7.18 -22.31 7.83
C THR A 413 -5.94 -23.17 8.01
N LEU A 414 -5.08 -22.84 8.97
CA LEU A 414 -3.87 -23.61 9.27
C LEU A 414 -4.23 -25.03 9.72
N PHE A 415 -5.26 -25.17 10.57
CA PHE A 415 -5.73 -26.46 11.03
C PHE A 415 -6.42 -27.25 9.91
N ALA A 416 -7.22 -26.61 9.07
CA ALA A 416 -7.87 -27.27 7.93
C ALA A 416 -6.84 -27.79 6.92
N GLY A 417 -5.75 -27.05 6.72
CA GLY A 417 -4.66 -27.43 5.82
C GLY A 417 -3.80 -28.61 6.27
N ARG A 418 -4.05 -29.21 7.45
CA ARG A 418 -3.30 -30.36 7.98
C ARG A 418 -3.49 -31.66 7.18
N HIS A 419 -4.60 -31.77 6.46
CA HIS A 419 -4.94 -32.95 5.67
C HIS A 419 -4.31 -32.95 4.28
N LEU A 420 -3.76 -31.81 3.86
CA LEU A 420 -3.06 -31.70 2.59
C LEU A 420 -1.65 -32.30 2.73
N PRO A 421 -1.24 -33.22 1.83
CA PRO A 421 0.11 -33.74 1.82
C PRO A 421 1.11 -32.62 1.51
N GLY A 422 2.25 -32.63 2.20
CA GLY A 422 3.24 -31.55 2.19
C GLY A 422 2.87 -30.40 3.14
N GLY A 423 3.86 -29.92 3.90
CA GLY A 423 3.68 -28.74 4.74
C GLY A 423 3.21 -27.52 3.92
N PHE A 424 2.60 -26.53 4.56
CA PHE A 424 2.15 -25.29 3.88
C PHE A 424 3.28 -24.64 3.06
N LEU A 425 4.52 -24.66 3.57
CA LEU A 425 5.69 -24.16 2.85
C LEU A 425 6.04 -24.99 1.61
N GLY A 426 5.87 -26.32 1.64
CA GLY A 426 6.07 -27.17 0.47
C GLY A 426 5.02 -26.92 -0.62
N ARG A 427 3.78 -26.58 -0.23
CA ARG A 427 2.72 -26.19 -1.19
C ARG A 427 2.98 -24.83 -1.83
N LEU A 428 3.68 -23.92 -1.15
CA LEU A 428 4.16 -22.68 -1.74
C LEU A 428 5.34 -22.90 -2.71
N ASP A 429 6.02 -24.04 -2.65
CA ASP A 429 7.10 -24.37 -3.57
C ASP A 429 6.58 -25.03 -4.86
N SER A 430 5.66 -26.00 -4.75
CA SER A 430 5.16 -26.74 -5.91
C SER A 430 3.80 -26.28 -6.44
N GLY A 431 3.02 -25.52 -5.67
CA GLY A 431 1.67 -25.11 -6.03
C GLY A 431 0.59 -26.14 -5.68
N LEU A 432 -0.64 -25.85 -6.10
CA LEU A 432 -1.84 -26.68 -5.84
C LEU A 432 -2.41 -27.24 -7.14
N THR A 433 -2.93 -28.46 -7.07
CA THR A 433 -3.68 -29.11 -8.15
C THR A 433 -4.89 -29.84 -7.60
N GLY A 434 -5.86 -30.13 -8.45
CA GLY A 434 -7.09 -30.87 -8.11
C GLY A 434 -8.32 -29.99 -7.97
N GLY A 435 -9.50 -30.61 -7.87
CA GLY A 435 -10.77 -29.92 -8.06
C GLY A 435 -10.82 -29.21 -9.41
N GLU A 436 -10.92 -27.88 -9.37
CA GLU A 436 -10.89 -27.01 -10.56
C GLU A 436 -9.50 -26.41 -10.87
N LEU A 437 -8.48 -26.64 -10.05
CA LEU A 437 -7.12 -26.16 -10.32
C LEU A 437 -6.37 -27.13 -11.24
N VAL A 438 -5.74 -26.57 -12.26
CA VAL A 438 -4.82 -27.28 -13.15
C VAL A 438 -3.44 -26.80 -12.72
N GLY A 439 -2.72 -27.59 -11.92
CA GLY A 439 -1.39 -27.17 -11.47
C GLY A 439 -0.44 -27.01 -12.66
N VAL A 440 0.43 -25.99 -12.58
CA VAL A 440 1.23 -25.52 -13.71
C VAL A 440 2.65 -25.18 -13.23
N ARG A 441 3.66 -25.47 -14.07
CA ARG A 441 5.01 -24.93 -13.96
C ARG A 441 5.12 -23.65 -14.80
N ALA A 442 4.90 -22.51 -14.15
CA ALA A 442 5.03 -21.19 -14.76
C ALA A 442 5.76 -20.23 -13.83
N ASP A 443 6.42 -19.24 -14.45
CA ASP A 443 6.91 -18.04 -13.78
C ASP A 443 6.04 -16.80 -14.12
N SER A 444 6.36 -15.65 -13.54
CA SER A 444 5.64 -14.40 -13.80
C SER A 444 5.72 -13.94 -15.27
N ALA A 445 6.84 -14.23 -15.96
CA ALA A 445 7.06 -13.83 -17.35
C ALA A 445 6.25 -14.68 -18.33
N THR A 446 6.18 -16.00 -18.13
CA THR A 446 5.33 -16.93 -18.89
C THR A 446 3.87 -16.50 -18.82
N LEU A 447 3.34 -16.21 -17.62
CA LEU A 447 1.95 -15.75 -17.49
C LEU A 447 1.73 -14.38 -18.14
N TRP A 448 2.68 -13.45 -17.99
CA TRP A 448 2.59 -12.14 -18.62
C TRP A 448 2.52 -12.25 -20.13
N HIS A 449 3.36 -13.08 -20.73
CA HIS A 449 3.36 -13.33 -22.17
C HIS A 449 2.13 -14.11 -22.62
N SER A 450 1.63 -15.06 -21.83
CA SER A 450 0.35 -15.73 -22.13
C SER A 450 -0.83 -14.76 -22.19
N TRP A 451 -0.76 -13.61 -21.52
CA TRP A 451 -1.79 -12.57 -21.60
C TRP A 451 -1.55 -11.54 -22.69
N VAL A 452 -0.29 -11.11 -22.91
CA VAL A 452 0.04 -10.03 -23.83
C VAL A 452 0.14 -10.51 -25.28
N ASP A 453 0.76 -11.66 -25.50
CA ASP A 453 1.10 -12.18 -26.83
C ASP A 453 -0.17 -12.64 -27.56
N GLY A 454 -0.24 -12.43 -28.89
CA GLY A 454 -1.39 -12.83 -29.71
C GLY A 454 -1.42 -14.32 -30.08
N TRP A 455 -0.46 -15.10 -29.59
CA TRP A 455 -0.44 -16.55 -29.69
C TRP A 455 0.07 -17.13 -28.38
N HIS A 456 -0.72 -18.01 -27.75
CA HIS A 456 -0.41 -18.55 -26.43
C HIS A 456 -1.15 -19.87 -26.16
N GLY A 457 -0.88 -20.49 -25.02
CA GLY A 457 -1.60 -21.65 -24.50
C GLY A 457 -0.81 -22.94 -24.66
N ALA A 458 -1.25 -24.00 -23.98
CA ALA A 458 -0.58 -25.29 -24.01
C ALA A 458 -0.62 -25.95 -25.40
N ALA A 459 0.19 -27.00 -25.58
CA ALA A 459 0.34 -27.75 -26.82
C ALA A 459 0.91 -26.89 -27.98
N SER A 460 0.11 -26.68 -29.03
CA SER A 460 0.41 -25.84 -30.20
C SER A 460 -0.04 -24.39 -30.04
N GLY A 461 -0.78 -24.07 -28.98
CA GLY A 461 -1.34 -22.74 -28.73
C GLY A 461 -2.55 -22.40 -29.60
N HIS A 462 -3.10 -21.21 -29.39
CA HIS A 462 -4.24 -20.64 -30.10
C HIS A 462 -4.17 -19.10 -30.12
N ALA A 463 -4.97 -18.48 -30.99
CA ALA A 463 -5.01 -17.03 -31.21
C ALA A 463 -6.13 -16.27 -30.44
N GLY A 464 -7.00 -16.98 -29.72
CA GLY A 464 -8.08 -16.34 -28.93
C GLY A 464 -7.55 -15.43 -27.81
N GLU A 465 -8.27 -14.40 -27.38
CA GLU A 465 -7.79 -13.45 -26.36
C GLU A 465 -7.92 -14.05 -24.94
N GLN A 466 -6.91 -13.85 -24.09
CA GLN A 466 -6.93 -14.39 -22.72
C GLN A 466 -7.55 -13.42 -21.72
N SER A 467 -8.14 -14.00 -20.68
CA SER A 467 -8.73 -13.20 -19.62
C SER A 467 -7.66 -12.41 -18.83
N PRO A 468 -7.94 -11.14 -18.47
CA PRO A 468 -7.02 -10.28 -17.72
C PRO A 468 -6.60 -10.81 -16.34
N TYR A 469 -7.22 -11.87 -15.81
CA TYR A 469 -6.83 -12.44 -14.52
C TYR A 469 -5.38 -12.96 -14.54
N LEU A 470 -4.87 -13.39 -15.69
CA LEU A 470 -3.49 -13.85 -15.86
C LEU A 470 -2.48 -12.73 -15.55
N ALA A 471 -2.76 -11.49 -15.94
CA ALA A 471 -1.92 -10.33 -15.60
C ALA A 471 -1.89 -10.06 -14.09
N VAL A 472 -3.03 -10.27 -13.41
CA VAL A 472 -3.13 -10.13 -11.95
C VAL A 472 -2.31 -11.23 -11.26
N LEU A 473 -2.41 -12.48 -11.72
CA LEU A 473 -1.61 -13.59 -11.20
C LEU A 473 -0.11 -13.42 -11.49
N ALA A 474 0.26 -12.93 -12.68
CA ALA A 474 1.64 -12.59 -13.04
C ALA A 474 2.21 -11.54 -12.08
N ALA A 475 1.45 -10.49 -11.76
CA ALA A 475 1.88 -9.47 -10.80
C ALA A 475 2.06 -10.03 -9.37
N LEU A 476 1.21 -10.97 -8.95
CA LEU A 476 1.35 -11.64 -7.66
C LEU A 476 2.56 -12.58 -7.63
N ALA A 477 2.79 -13.33 -8.71
CA ALA A 477 3.96 -14.20 -8.87
C ALA A 477 5.26 -13.39 -8.88
N TRP A 478 5.30 -12.28 -9.63
CA TRP A 478 6.42 -11.34 -9.66
C TRP A 478 6.77 -10.79 -8.27
N LEU A 479 5.75 -10.43 -7.49
CA LEU A 479 5.95 -9.98 -6.10
C LEU A 479 6.57 -11.09 -5.23
N GLY A 480 6.13 -12.34 -5.44
CA GLY A 480 6.69 -13.53 -4.81
C GLY A 480 8.17 -13.75 -5.15
N GLU A 481 8.52 -13.66 -6.42
CA GLU A 481 9.89 -13.83 -6.94
C GLU A 481 10.88 -12.79 -6.37
N HIS A 482 10.42 -11.58 -6.07
CA HIS A 482 11.26 -10.48 -5.57
C HIS A 482 11.34 -10.41 -4.02
N LEU A 483 10.61 -11.27 -3.30
CA LEU A 483 10.65 -11.32 -1.85
C LEU A 483 11.88 -12.10 -1.37
N PRO A 484 12.82 -11.47 -0.62
CA PRO A 484 14.14 -12.07 -0.31
C PRO A 484 14.08 -13.28 0.64
N TRP A 485 12.92 -13.57 1.22
CA TRP A 485 12.71 -14.65 2.21
C TRP A 485 12.06 -15.90 1.62
N LEU A 486 11.60 -15.85 0.36
CA LEU A 486 11.01 -16.99 -0.33
C LEU A 486 12.09 -17.64 -1.19
N SER A 487 12.29 -18.94 -1.02
CA SER A 487 13.12 -19.73 -1.94
C SER A 487 12.50 -19.68 -3.35
N PRO A 488 13.32 -19.76 -4.42
CA PRO A 488 12.79 -19.86 -5.78
C PRO A 488 11.90 -21.09 -5.86
N ALA A 489 10.59 -20.86 -5.95
CA ALA A 489 9.61 -21.92 -6.04
C ALA A 489 9.78 -22.64 -7.38
N SER A 490 9.54 -23.96 -7.41
CA SER A 490 9.46 -24.70 -8.68
C SER A 490 8.40 -24.14 -9.65
N SER A 491 7.36 -23.48 -9.12
CA SER A 491 6.51 -22.55 -9.84
C SER A 491 6.12 -21.36 -8.98
N SER A 492 6.53 -20.15 -9.35
CA SER A 492 6.12 -18.92 -8.65
C SER A 492 4.64 -18.61 -8.82
N VAL A 493 4.05 -19.00 -9.97
CA VAL A 493 2.62 -18.89 -10.22
C VAL A 493 1.82 -19.87 -9.36
N GLY A 494 2.25 -21.12 -9.30
CA GLY A 494 1.69 -22.13 -8.39
C GLY A 494 1.75 -21.66 -6.93
N ALA A 495 2.85 -21.02 -6.52
CA ALA A 495 3.01 -20.41 -5.21
C ALA A 495 1.98 -19.29 -4.96
N ALA A 496 1.79 -18.39 -5.93
CA ALA A 496 0.82 -17.30 -5.83
C ALA A 496 -0.61 -17.82 -5.67
N VAL A 497 -0.98 -18.84 -6.46
CA VAL A 497 -2.28 -19.53 -6.36
C VAL A 497 -2.44 -20.20 -5.00
N ALA A 498 -1.43 -20.93 -4.54
CA ALA A 498 -1.43 -21.57 -3.23
C ALA A 498 -1.57 -20.56 -2.09
N ALA A 499 -0.96 -19.37 -2.21
CA ALA A 499 -1.12 -18.28 -1.26
C ALA A 499 -2.53 -17.68 -1.29
N VAL A 500 -3.11 -17.43 -2.47
CA VAL A 500 -4.47 -16.88 -2.61
C VAL A 500 -5.50 -17.84 -2.02
N VAL A 501 -5.42 -19.14 -2.36
CA VAL A 501 -6.33 -20.18 -1.83
C VAL A 501 -6.08 -20.41 -0.35
N GLY A 502 -4.81 -20.50 0.07
CA GLY A 502 -4.40 -20.74 1.45
C GLY A 502 -4.66 -19.57 2.40
N LEU A 503 -4.82 -18.34 1.90
CA LEU A 503 -5.15 -17.15 2.69
C LEU A 503 -6.59 -16.67 2.46
N ALA A 504 -7.42 -17.45 1.77
CA ALA A 504 -8.78 -17.08 1.41
C ALA A 504 -9.64 -16.71 2.63
N PHE A 505 -9.74 -17.58 3.65
CA PHE A 505 -10.58 -17.30 4.83
C PHE A 505 -10.10 -16.08 5.63
N PRO A 506 -8.79 -15.92 5.95
CA PRO A 506 -8.30 -14.73 6.63
C PRO A 506 -8.52 -13.44 5.83
N LEU A 507 -8.23 -13.45 4.52
CA LEU A 507 -8.40 -12.29 3.67
C LEU A 507 -9.87 -11.91 3.52
N ALA A 508 -10.76 -12.88 3.29
CA ALA A 508 -12.21 -12.65 3.22
C ALA A 508 -12.77 -12.10 4.55
N THR A 509 -12.29 -12.61 5.68
CA THR A 509 -12.67 -12.09 7.01
C THR A 509 -12.18 -10.64 7.18
N PHE A 510 -10.92 -10.38 6.82
CA PHE A 510 -10.32 -9.05 6.93
C PHE A 510 -11.06 -8.01 6.08
N THR A 511 -11.30 -8.32 4.81
CA THR A 511 -12.00 -7.42 3.88
C THR A 511 -13.45 -7.22 4.31
N ALA A 512 -14.17 -8.28 4.71
CA ALA A 512 -15.53 -8.15 5.23
C ALA A 512 -15.61 -7.30 6.50
N TYR A 513 -14.67 -7.47 7.45
CA TYR A 513 -14.63 -6.67 8.67
C TYR A 513 -14.45 -5.18 8.38
N LEU A 514 -13.51 -4.82 7.50
CA LEU A 514 -13.27 -3.44 7.09
C LEU A 514 -14.49 -2.85 6.36
N SER A 515 -15.07 -3.62 5.44
CA SER A 515 -16.23 -3.23 4.62
C SER A 515 -17.50 -3.01 5.44
N ALA A 516 -17.70 -3.81 6.48
CA ALA A 516 -18.84 -3.70 7.39
C ALA A 516 -18.88 -2.34 8.14
N ARG A 517 -17.77 -1.57 8.17
CA ARG A 517 -17.73 -0.20 8.72
C ARG A 517 -18.68 0.76 8.01
N VAL A 518 -19.04 0.47 6.75
CA VAL A 518 -19.97 1.29 5.97
C VAL A 518 -21.39 1.16 6.50
N VAL A 519 -21.74 0.00 7.07
CA VAL A 519 -23.06 -0.30 7.62
C VAL A 519 -23.14 0.08 9.09
N THR A 520 -22.22 -0.41 9.93
CA THR A 520 -22.21 -0.19 11.38
C THR A 520 -20.87 0.29 11.89
N ARG A 521 -20.87 1.06 12.98
CA ARG A 521 -19.63 1.44 13.71
C ARG A 521 -19.27 0.45 14.82
N SER A 522 -20.21 -0.40 15.25
CA SER A 522 -20.00 -1.34 16.36
C SER A 522 -19.01 -2.44 15.97
N ARG A 523 -17.97 -2.64 16.80
CA ARG A 523 -16.82 -3.48 16.44
C ARG A 523 -17.13 -4.98 16.51
N TRP A 524 -17.89 -5.42 17.51
CA TRP A 524 -18.23 -6.84 17.72
C TRP A 524 -19.18 -7.42 16.66
N PRO A 525 -20.31 -6.76 16.32
CA PRO A 525 -21.18 -7.23 15.24
C PRO A 525 -20.45 -7.34 13.91
N ARG A 526 -19.53 -6.41 13.60
CA ARG A 526 -18.69 -6.47 12.40
C ARG A 526 -17.78 -7.69 12.39
N ALA A 527 -17.13 -7.97 13.52
CA ALA A 527 -16.25 -9.13 13.65
C ALA A 527 -17.04 -10.44 13.47
N LEU A 528 -18.22 -10.53 14.07
CA LEU A 528 -19.10 -11.69 13.92
C LEU A 528 -19.59 -11.84 12.47
N ALA A 529 -20.05 -10.77 11.82
CA ALA A 529 -20.49 -10.81 10.43
C ALA A 529 -19.34 -11.16 9.46
N ALA A 530 -18.12 -10.70 9.74
CA ALA A 530 -16.94 -11.03 8.97
C ALA A 530 -16.55 -12.52 9.10
N LEU A 531 -16.64 -13.08 10.30
CA LEU A 531 -16.46 -14.53 10.51
C LEU A 531 -17.59 -15.33 9.85
N ALA A 532 -18.83 -14.86 9.92
CA ALA A 532 -19.95 -15.49 9.25
C ALA A 532 -19.80 -15.49 7.72
N TRP A 533 -19.28 -14.41 7.15
CA TRP A 533 -18.97 -14.30 5.73
C TRP A 533 -17.97 -15.38 5.29
N SER A 534 -16.81 -15.45 5.95
CA SER A 534 -15.76 -16.39 5.56
C SER A 534 -16.11 -17.85 5.87
N SER A 535 -16.89 -18.11 6.91
CA SER A 535 -17.32 -19.47 7.30
C SER A 535 -18.59 -19.95 6.59
N THR A 536 -19.02 -19.30 5.51
CA THR A 536 -20.18 -19.73 4.71
C THR A 536 -19.83 -20.93 3.82
N ALA A 537 -20.79 -21.83 3.57
CA ALA A 537 -20.62 -23.01 2.71
C ALA A 537 -20.09 -22.65 1.31
N VAL A 538 -20.51 -21.51 0.75
CA VAL A 538 -20.03 -21.00 -0.55
C VAL A 538 -18.52 -20.77 -0.55
N VAL A 539 -17.98 -20.08 0.46
CA VAL A 539 -16.53 -19.83 0.58
C VAL A 539 -15.79 -21.13 0.85
N GLY A 540 -16.35 -22.00 1.71
CA GLY A 540 -15.82 -23.34 1.96
C GLY A 540 -15.68 -24.17 0.69
N THR A 541 -16.70 -24.16 -0.18
CA THR A 541 -16.68 -24.89 -1.46
C THR A 541 -15.75 -24.28 -2.50
N ALA A 542 -15.64 -22.94 -2.54
CA ALA A 542 -14.69 -22.27 -3.41
C ALA A 542 -13.25 -22.63 -3.04
N VAL A 543 -12.91 -22.63 -1.76
CA VAL A 543 -11.58 -23.02 -1.27
C VAL A 543 -11.35 -24.52 -1.42
N GLY A 544 -12.34 -25.35 -1.06
CA GLY A 544 -12.24 -26.81 -1.07
C GLY A 544 -12.07 -27.42 -2.46
N ALA A 545 -12.72 -26.85 -3.48
CA ALA A 545 -12.58 -27.24 -4.88
C ALA A 545 -11.54 -26.42 -5.66
N GLY A 546 -10.87 -25.44 -5.04
CA GLY A 546 -9.88 -24.60 -5.72
C GLY A 546 -10.47 -23.65 -6.78
N ARG A 547 -11.72 -23.20 -6.62
CA ARG A 547 -12.38 -22.26 -7.55
C ARG A 547 -11.81 -20.85 -7.39
N LEU A 548 -10.77 -20.51 -8.16
CA LEU A 548 -10.07 -19.22 -8.08
C LEU A 548 -11.01 -18.02 -8.18
N GLY A 549 -11.95 -18.03 -9.13
CA GLY A 549 -12.94 -16.97 -9.27
C GLY A 549 -13.79 -16.78 -8.00
N GLY A 550 -14.24 -17.89 -7.41
CA GLY A 550 -15.02 -17.88 -6.16
C GLY A 550 -14.20 -17.38 -4.96
N VAL A 551 -12.93 -17.76 -4.86
CA VAL A 551 -12.00 -17.32 -3.80
C VAL A 551 -11.75 -15.82 -3.90
N VAL A 552 -11.40 -15.31 -5.09
CA VAL A 552 -11.14 -13.88 -5.30
C VAL A 552 -12.42 -13.06 -5.06
N ALA A 553 -13.58 -13.56 -5.48
CA ALA A 553 -14.87 -12.93 -5.19
C ALA A 553 -15.17 -12.88 -3.69
N ALA A 554 -14.90 -13.95 -2.94
CA ALA A 554 -15.07 -13.96 -1.48
C ALA A 554 -14.21 -12.89 -0.78
N VAL A 555 -13.01 -12.60 -1.32
CA VAL A 555 -12.11 -11.58 -0.79
C VAL A 555 -12.52 -10.16 -1.20
N LEU A 556 -12.79 -9.93 -2.49
CA LEU A 556 -12.97 -8.57 -3.03
C LEU A 556 -14.41 -8.06 -2.97
N LEU A 557 -15.42 -8.93 -3.07
CA LEU A 557 -16.83 -8.52 -3.17
C LEU A 557 -17.29 -7.64 -2.00
N PRO A 558 -16.96 -7.92 -0.72
CA PRO A 558 -17.32 -7.03 0.39
C PRO A 558 -16.72 -5.63 0.23
N ALA A 559 -15.46 -5.53 -0.19
CA ALA A 559 -14.75 -4.27 -0.35
C ALA A 559 -15.30 -3.44 -1.51
N VAL A 560 -15.60 -4.08 -2.64
CA VAL A 560 -16.23 -3.43 -3.80
C VAL A 560 -17.63 -2.92 -3.44
N ALA A 561 -18.45 -3.74 -2.77
CA ALA A 561 -19.79 -3.34 -2.33
C ALA A 561 -19.76 -2.15 -1.34
N ALA A 562 -18.84 -2.18 -0.37
CA ALA A 562 -18.59 -1.05 0.53
C ALA A 562 -18.13 0.19 -0.24
N GLY A 563 -17.29 0.03 -1.25
CA GLY A 563 -16.85 1.08 -2.16
C GLY A 563 -17.99 1.80 -2.88
N PHE A 564 -18.94 1.04 -3.45
CA PHE A 564 -20.16 1.59 -4.06
C PHE A 564 -21.01 2.38 -3.04
N ALA A 565 -21.18 1.84 -1.84
CA ALA A 565 -21.91 2.52 -0.78
C ALA A 565 -21.19 3.79 -0.26
N ILE A 566 -19.86 3.85 -0.33
CA ILE A 566 -19.07 5.06 -0.05
C ILE A 566 -19.21 6.07 -1.20
N ALA A 567 -19.12 5.63 -2.46
CA ALA A 567 -19.24 6.47 -3.65
C ALA A 567 -20.60 7.18 -3.73
N ALA A 568 -21.66 6.54 -3.25
CA ALA A 568 -23.01 7.09 -3.14
C ALA A 568 -23.15 8.24 -2.11
N ARG A 569 -22.19 8.40 -1.18
CA ARG A 569 -22.23 9.47 -0.17
C ARG A 569 -21.84 10.81 -0.78
N ARG A 570 -22.40 11.92 -0.28
CA ARG A 570 -22.09 13.28 -0.79
C ARG A 570 -20.59 13.62 -0.75
N HIS A 571 -19.92 13.33 0.37
CA HIS A 571 -18.51 13.67 0.62
C HIS A 571 -17.54 12.48 0.45
N SER A 572 -17.59 11.79 -0.70
CA SER A 572 -16.61 10.74 -1.05
C SER A 572 -15.41 11.31 -1.79
N THR A 573 -14.25 10.65 -1.64
CA THR A 573 -12.99 11.01 -2.30
C THR A 573 -12.85 10.31 -3.66
N ALA A 574 -12.04 10.91 -4.54
CA ALA A 574 -11.65 10.27 -5.80
C ALA A 574 -10.86 8.98 -5.54
N SER A 575 -10.07 8.92 -4.46
CA SER A 575 -9.29 7.73 -4.09
C SER A 575 -10.16 6.53 -3.77
N ALA A 576 -11.22 6.70 -2.97
CA ALA A 576 -12.15 5.61 -2.68
C ALA A 576 -12.86 5.12 -3.96
N THR A 577 -13.19 6.03 -4.88
CA THR A 577 -13.83 5.69 -6.15
C THR A 577 -12.87 4.93 -7.06
N ALA A 578 -11.62 5.38 -7.21
CA ALA A 578 -10.60 4.69 -8.00
C ALA A 578 -10.22 3.33 -7.41
N ALA A 579 -10.12 3.20 -6.08
CA ALA A 579 -9.89 1.92 -5.42
C ALA A 579 -11.06 0.95 -5.64
N THR A 580 -12.30 1.46 -5.63
CA THR A 580 -13.49 0.65 -5.95
C THR A 580 -13.49 0.22 -7.43
N ALA A 581 -13.10 1.12 -8.34
CA ALA A 581 -12.99 0.81 -9.78
C ALA A 581 -11.92 -0.27 -10.03
N LEU A 582 -10.75 -0.15 -9.41
CA LEU A 582 -9.68 -1.14 -9.50
C LEU A 582 -10.11 -2.49 -8.91
N GLY A 583 -10.75 -2.48 -7.74
CA GLY A 583 -11.30 -3.70 -7.13
C GLY A 583 -12.38 -4.35 -7.99
N ALA A 584 -13.26 -3.56 -8.63
CA ALA A 584 -14.28 -4.05 -9.55
C ALA A 584 -13.66 -4.60 -10.85
N ALA A 585 -12.57 -4.02 -11.34
CA ALA A 585 -11.85 -4.53 -12.50
C ALA A 585 -11.21 -5.90 -12.19
N VAL A 586 -10.49 -6.02 -11.08
CA VAL A 586 -9.90 -7.30 -10.67
C VAL A 586 -11.01 -8.34 -10.41
N LEU A 587 -12.10 -7.94 -9.74
CA LEU A 587 -13.24 -8.84 -9.54
C LEU A 587 -13.86 -9.29 -10.86
N GLY A 588 -13.99 -8.40 -11.83
CA GLY A 588 -14.52 -8.69 -13.17
C GLY A 588 -13.61 -9.58 -14.03
N ALA A 589 -12.30 -9.44 -13.88
CA ALA A 589 -11.33 -10.29 -14.56
C ALA A 589 -11.43 -11.76 -14.12
N PHE A 590 -11.67 -12.00 -12.83
CA PHE A 590 -11.85 -13.35 -12.29
C PHE A 590 -13.30 -13.85 -12.38
N VAL A 591 -14.28 -12.95 -12.29
CA VAL A 591 -15.72 -13.27 -12.27
C VAL A 591 -16.47 -12.26 -13.16
N PRO A 592 -16.62 -12.54 -14.45
CA PRO A 592 -17.12 -11.56 -15.42
C PRO A 592 -18.60 -11.21 -15.19
N ALA A 593 -19.39 -12.15 -14.66
CA ALA A 593 -20.76 -11.88 -14.20
C ALA A 593 -20.84 -10.76 -13.15
N LEU A 594 -19.82 -10.65 -12.27
CA LEU A 594 -19.76 -9.59 -11.27
C LEU A 594 -19.33 -8.25 -11.88
N LEU A 595 -18.60 -8.23 -13.01
CA LEU A 595 -18.37 -7.01 -13.78
C LEU A 595 -19.70 -6.40 -14.22
N VAL A 596 -20.60 -7.22 -14.78
CA VAL A 596 -21.95 -6.79 -15.18
C VAL A 596 -22.74 -6.27 -13.97
N LEU A 597 -22.70 -6.96 -12.84
CA LEU A 597 -23.36 -6.51 -11.62
C LEU A 597 -22.82 -5.15 -11.13
N THR A 598 -21.50 -4.94 -11.15
CA THR A 598 -20.90 -3.66 -10.76
C THR A 598 -21.22 -2.55 -11.75
N ALA A 599 -21.29 -2.83 -13.05
CA ALA A 599 -21.73 -1.89 -14.07
C ALA A 599 -23.20 -1.48 -13.87
N LEU A 600 -24.08 -2.43 -13.55
CA LEU A 600 -25.49 -2.15 -13.21
C LEU A 600 -25.60 -1.30 -11.94
N ALA A 601 -24.83 -1.61 -10.89
CA ALA A 601 -24.79 -0.81 -9.67
C ALA A 601 -24.26 0.62 -9.94
N ALA A 602 -23.26 0.76 -10.82
CA ALA A 602 -22.74 2.05 -11.26
C ALA A 602 -23.79 2.85 -12.05
N LEU A 603 -24.53 2.19 -12.95
CA LEU A 603 -25.63 2.80 -13.70
C LEU A 603 -26.73 3.31 -12.77
N VAL A 604 -27.14 2.52 -11.78
CA VAL A 604 -28.09 2.95 -10.74
C VAL A 604 -27.57 4.20 -10.02
N LEU A 605 -26.28 4.27 -9.71
CA LEU A 605 -25.67 5.44 -9.08
C LEU A 605 -25.66 6.68 -10.01
N VAL A 606 -25.50 6.50 -11.32
CA VAL A 606 -25.60 7.57 -12.33
C VAL A 606 -27.04 8.11 -12.43
N VAL A 607 -28.04 7.22 -12.50
CA VAL A 607 -29.44 7.59 -12.72
C VAL A 607 -30.07 8.15 -11.43
N VAL A 608 -29.93 7.44 -10.32
CA VAL A 608 -30.60 7.73 -9.04
C VAL A 608 -29.77 8.66 -8.15
N GLY A 609 -28.47 8.80 -8.41
CA GLY A 609 -27.55 9.62 -7.63
C GLY A 609 -28.05 11.07 -7.51
N ARG A 610 -28.21 11.54 -6.27
CA ARG A 610 -28.63 12.92 -5.98
C ARG A 610 -27.41 13.85 -5.97
N GLY A 611 -27.31 14.70 -7.00
CA GLY A 611 -26.24 15.68 -7.18
C GLY A 611 -25.15 15.22 -8.17
N THR A 612 -24.33 16.16 -8.64
CA THR A 612 -23.30 15.90 -9.66
C THR A 612 -22.19 14.99 -9.17
N GLY A 613 -21.79 15.10 -7.89
CA GLY A 613 -20.69 14.31 -7.31
C GLY A 613 -20.88 12.79 -7.41
N PRO A 614 -21.95 12.20 -6.82
CA PRO A 614 -22.20 10.76 -6.94
C PRO A 614 -22.39 10.29 -8.38
N ARG A 615 -22.99 11.11 -9.26
CA ARG A 615 -23.18 10.76 -10.69
C ARG A 615 -21.87 10.65 -11.45
N ILE A 616 -20.94 11.60 -11.27
CA ILE A 616 -19.60 11.55 -11.89
C ILE A 616 -18.82 10.33 -11.38
N ARG A 617 -18.92 10.02 -10.09
CA ARG A 617 -18.29 8.82 -9.53
C ARG A 617 -18.94 7.54 -10.07
N GLY A 618 -20.26 7.52 -10.23
CA GLY A 618 -20.98 6.44 -10.90
C GLY A 618 -20.52 6.26 -12.34
N LEU A 619 -20.32 7.35 -13.09
CA LEU A 619 -19.80 7.30 -14.45
C LEU A 619 -18.36 6.74 -14.48
N ALA A 620 -17.50 7.18 -13.55
CA ALA A 620 -16.16 6.61 -13.42
C ALA A 620 -16.19 5.11 -13.11
N LEU A 621 -17.07 4.66 -12.20
CA LEU A 621 -17.25 3.24 -11.89
C LEU A 621 -17.90 2.43 -13.01
N LEU A 622 -18.63 3.08 -13.91
CA LEU A 622 -19.24 2.44 -15.08
C LEU A 622 -18.23 2.24 -16.20
N LEU A 623 -17.34 3.22 -16.42
CA LEU A 623 -16.42 3.23 -17.57
C LEU A 623 -15.06 2.60 -17.26
N VAL A 624 -14.50 2.85 -16.08
CA VAL A 624 -13.11 2.45 -15.77
C VAL A 624 -12.93 0.93 -15.67
N PRO A 625 -13.76 0.15 -14.93
CA PRO A 625 -13.56 -1.29 -14.83
C PRO A 625 -13.64 -2.03 -16.18
N PRO A 626 -14.65 -1.78 -17.05
CA PRO A 626 -14.67 -2.38 -18.38
C PRO A 626 -13.51 -1.92 -19.28
N ALA A 627 -13.11 -0.64 -19.21
CA ALA A 627 -11.95 -0.16 -19.97
C ALA A 627 -10.65 -0.85 -19.56
N LEU A 628 -10.52 -1.23 -18.28
CA LEU A 628 -9.39 -2.02 -17.77
C LEU A 628 -9.42 -3.50 -18.20
N MET A 629 -10.54 -4.03 -18.70
CA MET A 629 -10.59 -5.38 -19.28
C MET A 629 -9.93 -5.44 -20.65
N GLY A 630 -9.97 -4.33 -21.37
CA GLY A 630 -9.32 -4.15 -22.64
C GLY A 630 -10.01 -4.87 -23.82
N PRO A 631 -9.27 -5.46 -24.78
CA PRO A 631 -9.86 -6.03 -25.98
C PRO A 631 -10.62 -7.32 -25.69
N TRP A 632 -10.32 -7.99 -24.57
CA TRP A 632 -11.09 -9.13 -24.05
C TRP A 632 -12.58 -8.82 -23.82
N LEU A 633 -12.96 -7.55 -23.66
CA LEU A 633 -14.37 -7.16 -23.61
C LEU A 633 -15.12 -7.50 -24.92
N LEU A 634 -14.43 -7.46 -26.07
CA LEU A 634 -15.01 -7.82 -27.37
C LEU A 634 -15.39 -9.31 -27.41
N GLU A 635 -14.54 -10.18 -26.86
CA GLU A 635 -14.88 -11.60 -26.74
C GLU A 635 -16.11 -11.85 -25.87
N LEU A 636 -16.26 -11.09 -24.78
CA LEU A 636 -17.46 -11.19 -23.93
C LEU A 636 -18.73 -10.73 -24.65
N VAL A 637 -18.61 -9.83 -25.63
CA VAL A 637 -19.73 -9.38 -26.47
C VAL A 637 -20.06 -10.43 -27.54
N GLU A 638 -19.04 -11.03 -28.15
CA GLU A 638 -19.20 -12.08 -29.16
C GLU A 638 -19.70 -13.40 -28.57
N ALA A 639 -19.22 -13.76 -27.38
CA ALA A 639 -19.54 -14.99 -26.67
C ALA A 639 -20.08 -14.68 -25.26
N PRO A 640 -21.32 -14.20 -25.11
CA PRO A 640 -21.88 -13.75 -23.83
C PRO A 640 -22.00 -14.85 -22.77
N TYR A 641 -22.02 -16.12 -23.17
CA TYR A 641 -22.00 -17.24 -22.23
C TYR A 641 -20.69 -17.30 -21.42
N ARG A 642 -19.58 -16.75 -21.94
CA ARG A 642 -18.31 -16.59 -21.20
C ARG A 642 -18.44 -15.65 -20.00
N LEU A 643 -19.48 -14.82 -19.93
CA LEU A 643 -19.75 -13.99 -18.75
C LEU A 643 -20.01 -14.83 -17.49
N LEU A 644 -20.56 -16.03 -17.67
CA LEU A 644 -20.88 -16.98 -16.61
C LEU A 644 -19.74 -17.97 -16.34
N ALA A 645 -18.68 -17.89 -17.15
CA ALA A 645 -17.45 -18.66 -17.02
C ALA A 645 -16.34 -17.83 -16.37
N GLY A 646 -15.19 -18.45 -16.13
CA GLY A 646 -14.07 -17.88 -15.40
C GLY A 646 -13.31 -18.98 -14.66
N PRO A 647 -12.13 -18.68 -14.11
CA PRO A 647 -11.22 -19.68 -13.56
C PRO A 647 -11.87 -20.47 -12.41
N GLY A 648 -12.33 -21.69 -12.72
CA GLY A 648 -13.06 -22.58 -11.81
C GLY A 648 -14.52 -22.20 -11.53
N LEU A 649 -15.20 -21.48 -12.42
CA LEU A 649 -16.62 -21.09 -12.27
C LEU A 649 -17.61 -21.93 -13.09
N ALA A 650 -17.10 -22.77 -13.99
CA ALA A 650 -17.89 -23.78 -14.68
C ALA A 650 -18.00 -25.05 -13.82
N VAL A 651 -19.09 -25.79 -13.98
CA VAL A 651 -19.30 -27.11 -13.38
C VAL A 651 -19.42 -28.12 -14.52
N TRP A 652 -18.48 -29.06 -14.55
CA TRP A 652 -18.37 -30.08 -15.59
C TRP A 652 -19.04 -31.38 -15.10
N GLY A 653 -20.32 -31.57 -15.46
CA GLY A 653 -21.11 -32.71 -15.00
C GLY A 653 -21.37 -32.74 -13.49
N GLY A 654 -22.19 -33.70 -13.04
CA GLY A 654 -22.46 -33.95 -11.62
C GLY A 654 -23.79 -33.41 -11.08
N ALA A 655 -24.15 -33.87 -9.87
CA ALA A 655 -25.41 -33.52 -9.22
C ALA A 655 -25.37 -32.09 -8.66
N SER A 656 -26.30 -31.25 -9.10
CA SER A 656 -26.50 -29.91 -8.54
C SER A 656 -27.25 -29.95 -7.21
N ALA A 657 -26.97 -28.98 -6.34
CA ALA A 657 -27.70 -28.81 -5.09
C ALA A 657 -29.20 -28.58 -5.34
N LYS A 658 -30.04 -29.07 -4.43
CA LYS A 658 -31.49 -28.91 -4.55
C LYS A 658 -31.87 -27.42 -4.38
N PRO A 659 -32.97 -26.93 -4.99
CA PRO A 659 -33.35 -25.52 -4.89
C PRO A 659 -33.49 -24.98 -3.46
N TRP A 660 -33.96 -25.80 -2.50
CA TRP A 660 -34.07 -25.41 -1.10
C TRP A 660 -32.72 -25.31 -0.39
N GLU A 661 -31.71 -26.08 -0.82
CA GLU A 661 -30.33 -26.00 -0.33
C GLU A 661 -29.70 -24.70 -0.83
N ILE A 662 -29.89 -24.37 -2.11
CA ILE A 662 -29.46 -23.10 -2.71
C ILE A 662 -30.12 -21.91 -2.00
N ALA A 663 -31.42 -21.99 -1.68
CA ALA A 663 -32.12 -20.95 -0.92
C ALA A 663 -31.53 -20.71 0.49
N LEU A 664 -30.96 -21.75 1.09
CA LEU A 664 -30.20 -21.68 2.33
C LEU A 664 -28.71 -21.38 2.11
N ALA A 665 -28.34 -20.78 0.97
CA ALA A 665 -26.96 -20.42 0.63
C ALA A 665 -25.96 -21.59 0.61
N HIS A 666 -26.43 -22.77 0.18
CA HIS A 666 -25.62 -23.97 0.09
C HIS A 666 -25.47 -24.42 -1.38
N PRO A 667 -24.30 -24.22 -2.01
CA PRO A 667 -24.10 -24.56 -3.43
C PRO A 667 -23.90 -26.06 -3.68
N GLY A 668 -23.69 -26.87 -2.64
CA GLY A 668 -23.28 -28.27 -2.76
C GLY A 668 -21.78 -28.41 -3.03
N GLY A 669 -21.31 -29.65 -3.19
CA GLY A 669 -19.92 -29.95 -3.51
C GLY A 669 -18.98 -30.07 -2.30
N PRO A 670 -17.68 -30.33 -2.56
CA PRO A 670 -16.65 -30.53 -1.54
C PRO A 670 -16.49 -29.29 -0.66
N GLY A 671 -16.19 -29.48 0.63
CA GLY A 671 -16.02 -28.38 1.58
C GLY A 671 -17.31 -27.77 2.12
N SER A 672 -18.48 -28.21 1.62
CA SER A 672 -19.77 -27.83 2.17
C SER A 672 -20.07 -28.51 3.52
N TYR A 673 -20.94 -27.89 4.33
CA TYR A 673 -21.33 -28.36 5.66
C TYR A 673 -22.83 -28.58 5.74
N PRO A 674 -23.36 -29.30 6.74
CA PRO A 674 -24.80 -29.56 6.83
C PRO A 674 -25.65 -28.30 6.65
N VAL A 675 -26.58 -28.32 5.69
CA VAL A 675 -27.36 -27.16 5.22
C VAL A 675 -28.00 -26.35 6.35
N LEU A 676 -28.37 -27.00 7.47
CA LEU A 676 -28.99 -26.33 8.61
C LEU A 676 -28.08 -25.30 9.31
N PHE A 677 -26.75 -25.38 9.15
CA PHE A 677 -25.83 -24.42 9.78
C PHE A 677 -25.90 -23.02 9.15
N THR A 678 -26.33 -22.86 7.89
CA THR A 678 -26.56 -21.53 7.30
C THR A 678 -27.92 -20.94 7.68
N ALA A 679 -28.88 -21.74 8.15
CA ALA A 679 -30.25 -21.27 8.39
C ALA A 679 -30.32 -20.08 9.40
N PRO A 680 -29.59 -20.07 10.53
CA PRO A 680 -29.57 -18.92 11.42
C PRO A 680 -29.05 -17.63 10.77
N LEU A 681 -28.11 -17.75 9.83
CA LEU A 681 -27.55 -16.62 9.10
C LEU A 681 -28.59 -15.99 8.17
N VAL A 682 -29.30 -16.84 7.40
CA VAL A 682 -30.38 -16.41 6.50
C VAL A 682 -31.50 -15.77 7.31
N LEU A 683 -31.92 -16.40 8.42
CA LEU A 683 -32.93 -15.85 9.33
C LEU A 683 -32.51 -14.49 9.90
N ALA A 684 -31.25 -14.31 10.30
CA ALA A 684 -30.75 -13.04 10.80
C ALA A 684 -30.83 -11.92 9.74
N GLY A 685 -30.49 -12.23 8.49
CA GLY A 685 -30.62 -11.29 7.36
C GLY A 685 -32.07 -10.91 7.07
N LEU A 686 -32.98 -11.90 7.00
CA LEU A 686 -34.41 -11.68 6.79
C LEU A 686 -35.03 -10.84 7.92
N VAL A 687 -34.72 -11.16 9.18
CA VAL A 687 -35.14 -10.38 10.35
C VAL A 687 -34.57 -8.95 10.28
N GLY A 688 -33.32 -8.79 9.82
CA GLY A 688 -32.71 -7.49 9.58
C GLY A 688 -33.47 -6.63 8.56
N LEU A 689 -33.86 -7.24 7.43
CA LEU A 689 -34.69 -6.58 6.40
C LEU A 689 -36.05 -6.16 6.95
N LEU A 690 -36.74 -7.07 7.64
CA LEU A 690 -38.07 -6.81 8.24
C LEU A 690 -38.02 -5.68 9.26
N ARG A 691 -36.98 -5.64 10.11
CA ARG A 691 -36.80 -4.59 11.13
C ARG A 691 -36.51 -3.22 10.56
N CYS A 692 -35.86 -3.14 9.40
CA CYS A 692 -35.54 -1.86 8.80
C CYS A 692 -36.79 -1.13 8.24
N GLY A 693 -37.87 -1.89 7.99
CA GLY A 693 -39.13 -1.42 7.44
C GLY A 693 -39.06 -1.07 5.95
N ALA A 694 -40.19 -1.19 5.25
CA ALA A 694 -40.30 -0.96 3.79
C ALA A 694 -39.90 0.47 3.35
N ARG A 695 -39.83 1.43 4.27
CA ARG A 695 -39.44 2.83 3.98
C ARG A 695 -37.93 3.04 3.90
N SER A 696 -37.11 2.05 4.28
CA SER A 696 -35.65 2.17 4.16
C SER A 696 -35.20 1.84 2.73
N ALA A 697 -34.69 2.84 2.01
CA ALA A 697 -34.10 2.65 0.68
C ALA A 697 -32.92 1.66 0.71
N ALA A 698 -32.12 1.66 1.79
CA ALA A 698 -31.00 0.74 1.96
C ALA A 698 -31.47 -0.72 2.14
N ALA A 699 -32.50 -0.96 2.97
CA ALA A 699 -33.07 -2.30 3.14
C ALA A 699 -33.74 -2.79 1.85
N THR A 700 -34.42 -1.91 1.11
CA THR A 700 -35.02 -2.24 -0.19
C THR A 700 -33.94 -2.64 -1.20
N PHE A 701 -32.86 -1.87 -1.29
CA PHE A 701 -31.73 -2.20 -2.15
C PHE A 701 -31.09 -3.54 -1.79
N LEU A 702 -30.85 -3.79 -0.49
CA LEU A 702 -30.30 -5.07 -0.03
C LEU A 702 -31.25 -6.24 -0.28
N ALA A 703 -32.56 -6.05 -0.15
CA ALA A 703 -33.55 -7.07 -0.49
C ALA A 703 -33.53 -7.39 -2.00
N LEU A 704 -33.50 -6.37 -2.87
CA LEU A 704 -33.39 -6.56 -4.32
C LEU A 704 -32.08 -7.26 -4.71
N LEU A 705 -30.97 -6.87 -4.08
CA LEU A 705 -29.67 -7.49 -4.30
C LEU A 705 -29.65 -8.96 -3.84
N ALA A 706 -30.27 -9.26 -2.70
CA ALA A 706 -30.43 -10.62 -2.20
C ALA A 706 -31.28 -11.47 -3.15
N LEU A 707 -32.41 -10.94 -3.62
CA LEU A 707 -33.28 -11.62 -4.60
C LEU A 707 -32.56 -11.86 -5.92
N LEU A 708 -31.80 -10.88 -6.41
CA LEU A 708 -31.01 -11.03 -7.63
C LEU A 708 -29.93 -12.11 -7.49
N GLY A 709 -29.19 -12.10 -6.37
CA GLY A 709 -28.17 -13.12 -6.09
C GLY A 709 -28.77 -14.53 -5.95
N LEU A 710 -29.92 -14.65 -5.28
CA LEU A 710 -30.65 -15.91 -5.14
C LEU A 710 -31.19 -16.41 -6.49
N ALA A 711 -31.77 -15.52 -7.29
CA ALA A 711 -32.26 -15.85 -8.63
C ALA A 711 -31.11 -16.33 -9.54
N ALA A 712 -29.95 -15.66 -9.50
CA ALA A 712 -28.76 -16.10 -10.23
C ALA A 712 -28.27 -17.47 -9.74
N GLY A 713 -28.24 -17.70 -8.42
CA GLY A 713 -27.84 -19.00 -7.85
C GLY A 713 -28.78 -20.15 -8.22
N LEU A 714 -30.09 -19.89 -8.29
CA LEU A 714 -31.11 -20.87 -8.71
C LEU A 714 -31.11 -21.11 -10.22
N ALA A 715 -30.78 -20.09 -11.02
CA ALA A 715 -30.71 -20.21 -12.47
C ALA A 715 -29.44 -20.94 -12.93
N ALA A 716 -28.31 -20.79 -12.22
CA ALA A 716 -27.00 -21.27 -12.65
C ALA A 716 -26.94 -22.77 -13.07
N PRO A 717 -27.55 -23.72 -12.33
CA PRO A 717 -27.60 -25.13 -12.73
C PRO A 717 -28.38 -25.41 -14.03
N HIS A 718 -29.21 -24.47 -14.47
CA HIS A 718 -30.04 -24.59 -15.68
C HIS A 718 -29.44 -23.87 -16.90
N LEU A 719 -28.33 -23.13 -16.71
CA LEU A 719 -27.66 -22.40 -17.78
C LEU A 719 -26.61 -23.31 -18.42
N HIS A 720 -26.92 -23.86 -19.59
CA HIS A 720 -26.02 -24.73 -20.34
C HIS A 720 -25.02 -23.86 -21.10
N LEU A 721 -23.75 -23.90 -20.68
CA LEU A 721 -22.65 -23.12 -21.26
C LEU A 721 -21.89 -23.87 -22.37
N GLY A 722 -22.03 -25.20 -22.39
CA GLY A 722 -21.38 -26.08 -23.35
C GLY A 722 -21.61 -27.53 -22.99
N THR A 723 -20.90 -28.43 -23.65
CA THR A 723 -20.92 -29.87 -23.38
C THR A 723 -19.52 -30.34 -23.05
N VAL A 724 -19.40 -31.30 -22.13
CA VAL A 724 -18.12 -31.91 -21.82
C VAL A 724 -17.59 -32.60 -23.09
N PRO A 725 -16.38 -32.23 -23.57
CA PRO A 725 -15.77 -32.82 -24.76
C PRO A 725 -15.62 -34.34 -24.65
N GLU A 726 -15.66 -35.01 -25.79
CA GLU A 726 -15.35 -36.44 -25.88
C GLU A 726 -13.96 -36.76 -25.30
N GLY A 727 -13.85 -37.94 -24.67
CA GLY A 727 -12.64 -38.39 -24.00
C GLY A 727 -12.46 -37.90 -22.56
N LEU A 728 -13.35 -37.08 -22.01
CA LEU A 728 -13.34 -36.69 -20.59
C LEU A 728 -14.43 -37.43 -19.78
N PRO A 729 -14.24 -37.62 -18.46
CA PRO A 729 -15.29 -38.19 -17.61
C PRO A 729 -16.56 -37.35 -17.69
N GLY A 730 -17.71 -37.99 -17.95
CA GLY A 730 -18.97 -37.28 -18.17
C GLY A 730 -19.09 -36.65 -19.57
N ALA A 731 -18.36 -37.16 -20.58
CA ALA A 731 -18.53 -36.74 -21.97
C ALA A 731 -20.01 -36.71 -22.40
N GLY A 732 -20.43 -35.61 -23.01
CA GLY A 732 -21.83 -35.37 -23.38
C GLY A 732 -22.69 -34.74 -22.29
N ASP A 733 -22.25 -34.71 -21.03
CA ASP A 733 -22.96 -33.98 -19.97
C ASP A 733 -22.90 -32.45 -20.20
N PRO A 734 -23.94 -31.71 -19.78
CA PRO A 734 -23.94 -30.25 -19.88
C PRO A 734 -22.93 -29.64 -18.90
N ILE A 735 -22.18 -28.65 -19.39
CA ILE A 735 -21.37 -27.75 -18.57
C ILE A 735 -22.27 -26.61 -18.11
N THR A 736 -22.42 -26.42 -16.80
CA THR A 736 -23.31 -25.41 -16.22
C THR A 736 -22.56 -24.35 -15.43
N ALA A 737 -23.20 -23.21 -15.17
CA ALA A 737 -22.63 -22.17 -14.32
C ALA A 737 -22.62 -22.58 -12.84
N TRP A 738 -21.60 -22.17 -12.08
CA TRP A 738 -21.55 -22.42 -10.65
C TRP A 738 -22.52 -21.53 -9.86
N SER A 739 -23.42 -22.15 -9.09
CA SER A 739 -24.43 -21.45 -8.26
C SER A 739 -23.83 -20.53 -7.21
N GLY A 740 -22.61 -20.83 -6.74
CA GLY A 740 -21.92 -20.06 -5.72
C GLY A 740 -21.68 -18.60 -6.09
N THR A 741 -21.53 -18.27 -7.38
CA THR A 741 -21.35 -16.89 -7.86
C THR A 741 -22.51 -15.99 -7.44
N GLY A 742 -23.75 -16.44 -7.62
CA GLY A 742 -24.95 -15.72 -7.17
C GLY A 742 -25.11 -15.76 -5.65
N LEU A 743 -24.76 -16.88 -5.01
CA LEU A 743 -24.88 -17.04 -3.56
C LEU A 743 -23.94 -16.13 -2.77
N LEU A 744 -22.75 -15.80 -3.27
CA LEU A 744 -21.87 -14.79 -2.66
C LEU A 744 -22.55 -13.43 -2.55
N VAL A 745 -23.28 -13.01 -3.59
CA VAL A 745 -24.04 -11.75 -3.60
C VAL A 745 -25.23 -11.83 -2.62
N TYR A 746 -25.95 -12.96 -2.62
CA TYR A 746 -27.06 -13.22 -1.72
C TYR A 746 -26.65 -13.14 -0.23
N VAL A 747 -25.59 -13.84 0.15
CA VAL A 747 -25.10 -13.89 1.54
C VAL A 747 -24.57 -12.53 1.98
N LEU A 748 -23.85 -11.82 1.11
CA LEU A 748 -23.34 -10.48 1.42
C LEU A 748 -24.50 -9.51 1.72
N ALA A 749 -25.56 -9.55 0.90
CA ALA A 749 -26.74 -8.71 1.08
C ALA A 749 -27.48 -9.03 2.39
N LEU A 750 -27.63 -10.32 2.74
CA LEU A 750 -28.24 -10.76 3.99
C LEU A 750 -27.42 -10.36 5.21
N LEU A 751 -26.10 -10.50 5.17
CA LEU A 751 -25.19 -10.07 6.24
C LEU A 751 -25.23 -8.55 6.45
N ALA A 752 -25.21 -7.78 5.36
CA ALA A 752 -25.36 -6.34 5.43
C ALA A 752 -26.72 -5.94 6.02
N ALA A 753 -27.80 -6.66 5.68
CA ALA A 753 -29.13 -6.42 6.24
C ALA A 753 -29.21 -6.80 7.73
N ALA A 754 -28.58 -7.89 8.15
CA ALA A 754 -28.49 -8.31 9.54
C ALA A 754 -27.76 -7.23 10.38
N LEU A 755 -26.65 -6.70 9.88
CA LEU A 755 -25.91 -5.60 10.53
C LEU A 755 -26.75 -4.31 10.61
N LEU A 756 -27.42 -3.94 9.52
CA LEU A 756 -28.27 -2.74 9.47
C LEU A 756 -29.44 -2.85 10.46
N GLY A 757 -30.01 -4.04 10.61
CA GLY A 757 -31.07 -4.32 11.59
C GLY A 757 -30.57 -4.37 13.04
N ALA A 758 -29.32 -4.79 13.27
CA ALA A 758 -28.71 -4.84 14.59
C ALA A 758 -28.42 -3.44 15.17
N ASP A 759 -28.00 -2.49 14.35
CA ASP A 759 -27.72 -1.11 14.79
C ASP A 759 -28.94 -0.34 15.30
N ARG A 760 -30.16 -0.78 14.94
CA ARG A 760 -31.41 -0.17 15.38
C ARG A 760 -31.93 -0.74 16.70
N LEU A 761 -31.16 -1.58 17.39
CA LEU A 761 -31.51 -2.09 18.71
C LEU A 761 -31.27 -1.00 19.77
N PRO A 762 -32.32 -0.45 20.43
CA PRO A 762 -32.10 0.32 21.64
C PRO A 762 -31.56 -0.62 22.73
N LEU A 763 -30.34 -0.36 23.22
CA LEU A 763 -29.71 -1.09 24.33
C LEU A 763 -30.43 -0.86 25.69
N ARG A 764 -31.51 -0.07 25.73
CA ARG A 764 -32.31 0.15 26.94
C ARG A 764 -33.15 -1.09 27.27
N ARG A 765 -32.95 -1.60 28.49
CA ARG A 765 -33.63 -2.76 29.09
C ARG A 765 -35.12 -2.55 29.42
N ALA A 766 -35.70 -1.38 29.17
CA ALA A 766 -36.92 -0.98 29.88
C ALA A 766 -38.24 -1.15 29.12
N GLU A 767 -38.29 -1.29 27.79
CA GLU A 767 -39.57 -1.32 27.08
C GLU A 767 -39.54 -2.27 25.88
N GLY A 768 -40.18 -3.43 26.02
CA GLY A 768 -40.45 -4.31 24.88
C GLY A 768 -40.93 -5.69 25.32
N GLY A 769 -42.12 -6.09 24.87
CA GLY A 769 -42.70 -7.42 25.08
C GLY A 769 -41.87 -8.57 24.48
N TRP A 770 -42.49 -9.71 24.16
CA TRP A 770 -41.85 -10.96 23.70
C TRP A 770 -40.76 -10.83 22.60
N LEU A 771 -40.79 -9.77 21.78
CA LEU A 771 -39.74 -9.40 20.81
C LEU A 771 -38.39 -9.03 21.45
N ALA A 772 -38.35 -8.68 22.74
CA ALA A 772 -37.12 -8.50 23.51
C ALA A 772 -36.48 -9.84 23.91
N VAL A 773 -37.28 -10.89 24.09
CA VAL A 773 -36.83 -12.25 24.41
C VAL A 773 -36.20 -12.93 23.20
N ALA A 774 -36.69 -12.65 21.98
CA ALA A 774 -36.12 -13.16 20.73
C ALA A 774 -34.72 -12.59 20.37
N ARG A 775 -34.20 -11.60 21.12
CA ARG A 775 -32.91 -10.92 20.86
C ARG A 775 -31.68 -11.78 21.16
N TRP A 776 -31.73 -12.54 22.25
CA TRP A 776 -30.66 -13.44 22.67
C TRP A 776 -30.58 -14.74 21.84
N PRO A 777 -31.68 -15.46 21.53
CA PRO A 777 -31.59 -16.73 20.83
C PRO A 777 -31.10 -16.58 19.38
N VAL A 778 -31.48 -15.52 18.65
CA VAL A 778 -31.01 -15.32 17.26
C VAL A 778 -29.51 -14.99 17.23
N GLY A 779 -29.04 -14.09 18.10
CA GLY A 779 -27.61 -13.76 18.20
C GLY A 779 -26.77 -14.97 18.62
N VAL A 780 -27.23 -15.72 19.62
CA VAL A 780 -26.58 -16.96 20.08
C VAL A 780 -26.61 -18.03 18.98
N ALA A 781 -27.73 -18.20 18.27
CA ALA A 781 -27.83 -19.15 17.16
C ALA A 781 -26.87 -18.80 16.02
N VAL A 782 -26.69 -17.52 15.68
CA VAL A 782 -25.69 -17.09 14.70
C VAL A 782 -24.27 -17.39 15.19
N VAL A 783 -23.94 -17.09 16.44
CA VAL A 783 -22.62 -17.40 17.00
C VAL A 783 -22.36 -18.91 16.98
N LEU A 784 -23.32 -19.73 17.42
CA LEU A 784 -23.22 -21.18 17.39
C LEU A 784 -23.11 -21.72 15.96
N ALA A 785 -23.86 -21.15 15.01
CA ALA A 785 -23.78 -21.50 13.59
C ALA A 785 -22.39 -21.19 13.02
N VAL A 786 -21.82 -20.02 13.31
CA VAL A 786 -20.48 -19.61 12.87
C VAL A 786 -19.40 -20.51 13.49
N LEU A 787 -19.54 -20.86 14.78
CA LEU A 787 -18.61 -21.78 15.43
C LEU A 787 -18.72 -23.20 14.88
N ALA A 788 -19.95 -23.67 14.60
CA ALA A 788 -20.20 -24.98 14.02
C ALA A 788 -19.70 -25.08 12.57
N SER A 789 -19.93 -24.04 11.75
CA SER A 789 -19.41 -23.98 10.38
C SER A 789 -17.89 -23.87 10.37
N ALA A 790 -17.29 -23.01 11.19
CA ALA A 790 -15.84 -22.91 11.33
C ALA A 790 -15.22 -24.24 11.81
N GLY A 791 -15.81 -24.88 12.83
CA GLY A 791 -15.38 -26.18 13.32
C GLY A 791 -15.51 -27.28 12.26
N TRP A 792 -16.58 -27.29 11.48
CA TRP A 792 -16.73 -28.22 10.36
C TRP A 792 -15.70 -27.97 9.28
N THR A 793 -15.45 -26.70 8.92
CA THR A 793 -14.44 -26.37 7.92
C THR A 793 -13.05 -26.80 8.34
N ALA A 794 -12.71 -26.62 9.62
CA ALA A 794 -11.47 -27.09 10.21
C ALA A 794 -11.34 -28.63 10.21
N TRP A 795 -12.47 -29.35 10.31
CA TRP A 795 -12.47 -30.81 10.40
C TRP A 795 -12.47 -31.50 9.02
N LYS A 796 -13.33 -31.06 8.09
CA LYS A 796 -13.64 -31.77 6.84
C LYS A 796 -13.38 -30.98 5.54
N ALA A 797 -13.23 -29.65 5.56
CA ALA A 797 -13.48 -28.86 4.35
C ALA A 797 -12.28 -28.50 3.46
N VAL A 798 -11.05 -28.83 3.84
CA VAL A 798 -9.88 -28.48 3.02
C VAL A 798 -9.05 -29.73 2.78
N GLY A 799 -9.01 -30.22 1.53
CA GLY A 799 -8.00 -31.19 1.09
C GLY A 799 -8.47 -32.60 0.72
N THR A 800 -9.76 -32.85 0.46
CA THR A 800 -10.16 -34.13 -0.17
C THR A 800 -9.92 -34.14 -1.68
N GLU A 801 -10.02 -32.98 -2.33
CA GLU A 801 -9.85 -32.85 -3.79
C GLU A 801 -8.59 -32.10 -4.21
N LEU A 802 -7.95 -31.38 -3.28
CA LEU A 802 -6.74 -30.61 -3.54
C LEU A 802 -5.51 -31.38 -3.04
N SER A 803 -4.44 -31.32 -3.80
CA SER A 803 -3.13 -31.87 -3.44
C SER A 803 -2.00 -30.93 -3.87
N ALA A 804 -0.79 -31.19 -3.37
CA ALA A 804 0.40 -30.52 -3.89
C ALA A 804 0.61 -30.95 -5.34
N TRP A 805 0.84 -29.97 -6.23
CA TRP A 805 1.12 -30.29 -7.62
C TRP A 805 2.50 -30.94 -7.76
N ASN A 806 2.59 -31.91 -8.68
CA ASN A 806 3.83 -32.50 -9.15
C ASN A 806 3.82 -32.51 -10.68
N ASP A 807 4.96 -32.21 -11.30
CA ASP A 807 5.08 -32.21 -12.75
C ASP A 807 5.04 -33.67 -13.24
N PRO A 808 4.12 -34.04 -14.15
CA PRO A 808 4.05 -35.40 -14.67
C PRO A 808 5.25 -35.77 -15.56
N ARG A 809 6.06 -34.79 -15.98
CA ARG A 809 7.25 -35.00 -16.80
C ARG A 809 8.45 -35.43 -15.94
N PRO A 810 9.30 -36.37 -16.41
CA PRO A 810 10.54 -36.70 -15.74
C PRO A 810 11.53 -35.53 -15.87
N ALA A 811 12.51 -35.46 -14.95
CA ALA A 811 13.49 -34.37 -14.91
C ALA A 811 14.20 -34.12 -16.26
N ILE A 812 14.48 -35.16 -17.04
CA ILE A 812 15.12 -35.02 -18.37
C ILE A 812 14.20 -34.37 -19.41
N ALA A 813 12.88 -34.61 -19.33
CA ALA A 813 11.92 -33.99 -20.23
C ALA A 813 11.63 -32.54 -19.80
N ILE A 814 11.70 -32.23 -18.50
CA ILE A 814 11.63 -30.85 -17.99
C ILE A 814 12.86 -30.07 -18.48
N ASP A 815 14.06 -30.61 -18.27
CA ASP A 815 15.31 -29.97 -18.69
C ASP A 815 15.33 -29.73 -20.21
N GLN A 816 14.91 -30.70 -21.03
CA GLN A 816 14.86 -30.49 -22.48
C GLN A 816 13.75 -29.53 -22.95
N ALA A 817 12.60 -29.48 -22.27
CA ALA A 817 11.55 -28.51 -22.56
C ALA A 817 11.95 -27.08 -22.17
N GLU A 818 12.74 -26.91 -21.11
CA GLU A 818 13.26 -25.60 -20.67
C GLU A 818 14.58 -25.22 -21.36
N SER A 819 15.26 -26.18 -21.99
CA SER A 819 16.49 -25.99 -22.76
C SER A 819 16.29 -25.24 -24.07
N GLU A 820 17.40 -25.03 -24.77
CA GLU A 820 17.45 -24.43 -26.11
C GLU A 820 16.66 -25.21 -27.17
N LEU A 821 16.36 -26.49 -26.94
CA LEU A 821 15.56 -27.32 -27.85
C LEU A 821 14.06 -27.04 -27.73
N SER A 822 13.59 -26.64 -26.55
CA SER A 822 12.17 -26.39 -26.24
C SER A 822 11.22 -27.51 -26.70
N ASN A 823 11.63 -28.76 -26.48
CA ASN A 823 10.88 -29.92 -26.95
C ASN A 823 9.62 -30.20 -26.10
N ARG A 824 8.73 -31.01 -26.65
CA ARG A 824 7.46 -31.40 -26.04
C ARG A 824 7.49 -32.88 -25.66
N MET A 825 6.67 -33.24 -24.68
CA MET A 825 6.37 -34.61 -24.31
C MET A 825 4.90 -34.90 -24.62
N LEU A 826 4.64 -36.03 -25.29
CA LEU A 826 3.30 -36.54 -25.54
C LEU A 826 2.93 -37.55 -24.44
N LEU A 827 2.01 -37.20 -23.55
CA LEU A 827 1.49 -38.10 -22.53
C LEU A 827 0.23 -38.80 -23.04
N LEU A 828 0.23 -40.13 -23.00
CA LEU A 828 -0.84 -41.01 -23.43
C LEU A 828 -1.49 -41.69 -22.21
N GLU A 829 -2.81 -41.68 -22.17
CA GLU A 829 -3.62 -42.33 -21.13
C GLU A 829 -4.68 -43.22 -21.81
N PRO A 830 -4.51 -44.55 -21.82
CA PRO A 830 -5.50 -45.45 -22.40
C PRO A 830 -6.78 -45.46 -21.55
N HIS A 831 -7.93 -45.47 -22.22
CA HIS A 831 -9.27 -45.48 -21.61
C HIS A 831 -10.22 -46.37 -22.43
N GLY A 832 -10.29 -47.65 -22.06
CA GLY A 832 -11.01 -48.66 -22.86
C GLY A 832 -10.36 -48.83 -24.23
N ASP A 833 -11.14 -48.70 -25.31
CA ASP A 833 -10.66 -48.79 -26.69
C ASP A 833 -10.14 -47.44 -27.25
N GLN A 834 -10.14 -46.37 -26.44
CA GLN A 834 -9.67 -45.05 -26.84
C GLN A 834 -8.38 -44.69 -26.11
N VAL A 835 -7.53 -43.86 -26.74
CA VAL A 835 -6.33 -43.31 -26.10
C VAL A 835 -6.49 -41.81 -26.00
N ARG A 836 -6.39 -41.28 -24.79
CA ARG A 836 -6.32 -39.85 -24.54
C ARG A 836 -4.87 -39.41 -24.66
N TYR A 837 -4.64 -38.23 -25.22
CA TYR A 837 -3.32 -37.65 -25.31
C TYR A 837 -3.28 -36.22 -24.76
N GLN A 838 -2.12 -35.84 -24.22
CA GLN A 838 -1.82 -34.48 -23.77
C GLN A 838 -0.41 -34.11 -24.22
N LEU A 839 -0.27 -32.96 -24.84
CA LEU A 839 1.01 -32.44 -25.28
C LEU A 839 1.55 -31.44 -24.24
N LEU A 840 2.67 -31.79 -23.61
CA LEU A 840 3.27 -31.06 -22.49
C LEU A 840 4.60 -30.43 -22.94
N GLY A 841 4.67 -29.11 -22.97
CA GLY A 841 5.85 -28.35 -23.38
C GLY A 841 6.31 -27.35 -22.33
N ARG A 842 7.09 -26.36 -22.76
CA ARG A 842 7.40 -25.18 -21.95
C ARG A 842 6.16 -24.31 -21.73
N GLU A 843 5.27 -24.33 -22.71
CA GLU A 843 4.02 -23.57 -22.72
C GLU A 843 3.06 -24.04 -21.64
N VAL A 844 2.30 -23.11 -21.11
CA VAL A 844 1.43 -23.35 -19.96
C VAL A 844 -0.04 -23.32 -20.35
N SER A 845 -0.80 -24.20 -19.70
CA SER A 845 -2.26 -24.16 -19.74
C SER A 845 -2.79 -23.14 -18.73
N GLY A 846 -4.09 -22.84 -18.82
CA GLY A 846 -4.77 -22.03 -17.80
C GLY A 846 -4.58 -22.61 -16.40
N VAL A 847 -4.48 -21.73 -15.40
CA VAL A 847 -4.19 -22.08 -14.00
C VAL A 847 -5.38 -22.78 -13.30
N ALA A 848 -6.58 -22.58 -13.82
CA ALA A 848 -7.79 -23.25 -13.40
C ALA A 848 -8.61 -23.65 -14.63
N ARG A 849 -9.46 -24.67 -14.45
CA ARG A 849 -10.35 -25.15 -15.49
C ARG A 849 -11.32 -24.04 -15.91
N ASP A 850 -11.41 -23.83 -17.21
CA ASP A 850 -12.36 -22.92 -17.84
C ASP A 850 -13.21 -23.70 -18.87
N LEU A 851 -14.01 -23.01 -19.67
CA LEU A 851 -14.74 -23.63 -20.78
C LEU A 851 -13.78 -24.25 -21.81
N PRO A 852 -14.18 -25.35 -22.46
CA PRO A 852 -13.37 -25.96 -23.51
C PRO A 852 -13.21 -24.99 -24.68
N LEU A 853 -12.00 -24.93 -25.23
CA LEU A 853 -11.74 -24.21 -26.47
C LEU A 853 -12.57 -24.84 -27.62
N PRO A 854 -13.23 -24.01 -28.46
CA PRO A 854 -13.87 -24.47 -29.68
C PRO A 854 -12.91 -25.24 -30.60
N ALA A 855 -13.41 -26.22 -31.35
CA ALA A 855 -12.58 -27.09 -32.18
C ALA A 855 -11.85 -26.33 -33.32
N ASP A 856 -12.45 -25.25 -33.82
CA ASP A 856 -11.87 -24.32 -34.80
C ASP A 856 -10.69 -23.51 -34.24
N GLN A 857 -10.58 -23.39 -32.92
CA GLN A 857 -9.45 -22.73 -32.24
C GLN A 857 -8.36 -23.73 -31.81
N GLN A 858 -8.44 -24.98 -32.27
CA GLN A 858 -7.47 -26.04 -31.99
C GLN A 858 -6.89 -26.62 -33.29
N PRO A 859 -6.14 -25.82 -34.07
CA PRO A 859 -5.75 -26.14 -35.44
C PRO A 859 -4.95 -27.44 -35.58
N ASP A 860 -4.12 -27.76 -34.58
CA ASP A 860 -3.23 -28.93 -34.61
C ASP A 860 -3.85 -30.19 -33.99
N ARG A 861 -5.08 -30.11 -33.45
CA ARG A 861 -5.67 -31.24 -32.72
C ARG A 861 -5.90 -32.43 -33.64
N ALA A 862 -6.41 -32.21 -34.85
CA ALA A 862 -6.65 -33.29 -35.81
C ALA A 862 -5.33 -33.93 -36.29
N ALA A 863 -4.32 -33.12 -36.61
CA ALA A 863 -3.02 -33.60 -37.08
C ALA A 863 -2.30 -34.44 -36.01
N VAL A 864 -2.23 -33.95 -34.77
CA VAL A 864 -1.62 -34.72 -33.67
C VAL A 864 -2.43 -35.97 -33.35
N ALA A 865 -3.77 -35.89 -33.37
CA ALA A 865 -4.62 -37.08 -33.15
C ALA A 865 -4.41 -38.15 -34.24
N GLU A 866 -4.20 -37.74 -35.50
CA GLU A 866 -3.87 -38.65 -36.59
C GLU A 866 -2.51 -39.32 -36.38
N VAL A 867 -1.49 -38.56 -35.97
CA VAL A 867 -0.17 -39.09 -35.62
C VAL A 867 -0.26 -40.07 -34.45
N VAL A 868 -1.05 -39.75 -33.42
CA VAL A 868 -1.31 -40.66 -32.28
C VAL A 868 -2.05 -41.91 -32.75
N GLY A 869 -3.03 -41.79 -33.63
CA GLY A 869 -3.75 -42.94 -34.22
C GLY A 869 -2.79 -43.89 -34.94
N ARG A 870 -1.90 -43.34 -35.78
CA ARG A 870 -0.87 -44.10 -36.50
C ARG A 870 0.12 -44.82 -35.58
N LEU A 871 0.32 -44.40 -34.33
CA LEU A 871 1.13 -45.15 -33.35
C LEU A 871 0.49 -46.48 -32.94
N PHE A 872 -0.84 -46.57 -33.00
CA PHE A 872 -1.60 -47.74 -32.55
C PHE A 872 -2.18 -48.59 -33.68
N GLU A 873 -2.05 -48.15 -34.94
CA GLU A 873 -2.39 -48.94 -36.11
C GLU A 873 -1.42 -50.12 -36.29
N GLN A 874 -1.95 -51.33 -36.34
CA GLN A 874 -1.16 -52.53 -36.59
C GLN A 874 -0.81 -52.62 -38.09
N GLY A 875 0.48 -52.61 -38.44
CA GLY A 875 0.92 -52.93 -39.80
C GLY A 875 2.00 -52.04 -40.44
N GLY A 876 2.67 -51.16 -39.69
CA GLY A 876 3.83 -50.44 -40.21
C GLY A 876 4.96 -51.37 -40.63
N SER A 877 5.47 -51.22 -41.86
CA SER A 877 6.71 -51.89 -42.29
C SER A 877 7.83 -51.61 -41.27
N PRO A 878 8.64 -52.60 -40.86
CA PRO A 878 9.74 -52.42 -39.90
C PRO A 878 10.74 -51.31 -40.26
N ASP A 879 10.81 -50.92 -41.54
CA ASP A 879 11.71 -49.90 -42.07
C ASP A 879 11.11 -48.49 -42.15
N ALA A 880 9.82 -48.29 -41.85
CA ALA A 880 9.16 -46.99 -41.95
C ALA A 880 9.20 -46.25 -40.60
N GLN A 881 10.17 -45.34 -40.43
CA GLN A 881 10.25 -44.40 -39.28
C GLN A 881 9.17 -43.29 -39.30
N GLU A 882 8.12 -43.45 -40.10
CA GLU A 882 7.11 -42.42 -40.37
C GLU A 882 6.42 -41.85 -39.12
N PRO A 883 6.01 -42.66 -38.10
CA PRO A 883 5.34 -42.11 -36.92
C PRO A 883 6.29 -41.31 -36.02
N ALA A 884 7.53 -41.80 -35.84
CA ALA A 884 8.54 -41.12 -35.03
C ALA A 884 9.03 -39.82 -35.69
N ALA A 885 9.15 -39.81 -37.02
CA ALA A 885 9.46 -38.59 -37.78
C ALA A 885 8.34 -37.55 -37.66
N ALA A 886 7.07 -37.96 -37.79
CA ALA A 886 5.94 -37.06 -37.60
C ALA A 886 5.87 -36.49 -36.17
N LEU A 887 6.14 -37.30 -35.14
CA LEU A 887 6.28 -36.82 -33.76
C LEU A 887 7.42 -35.81 -33.62
N ALA A 888 8.58 -36.09 -34.24
CA ALA A 888 9.72 -35.18 -34.22
C ALA A 888 9.42 -33.86 -34.95
N ASP A 889 8.60 -33.87 -36.00
CA ASP A 889 8.14 -32.67 -36.69
C ASP A 889 7.28 -31.77 -35.79
N HIS A 890 6.47 -32.33 -34.89
CA HIS A 890 5.76 -31.57 -33.84
C HIS A 890 6.65 -31.22 -32.62
N ALA A 891 7.97 -31.38 -32.74
CA ALA A 891 8.96 -31.21 -31.68
C ALA A 891 8.72 -32.11 -30.45
N VAL A 892 8.12 -33.29 -30.63
CA VAL A 892 7.93 -34.27 -29.55
C VAL A 892 9.22 -35.06 -29.35
N GLY A 893 9.90 -34.84 -28.22
CA GLY A 893 11.12 -35.57 -27.86
C GLY A 893 10.85 -36.85 -27.06
N PHE A 894 9.71 -36.90 -26.36
CA PHE A 894 9.35 -38.01 -25.48
C PHE A 894 7.89 -38.39 -25.61
N VAL A 895 7.61 -39.68 -25.52
CA VAL A 895 6.25 -40.23 -25.37
C VAL A 895 6.16 -40.88 -24.00
N GLY A 896 5.16 -40.50 -23.21
CA GLY A 896 4.83 -41.12 -21.93
C GLY A 896 3.54 -41.92 -22.03
N LEU A 897 3.48 -43.09 -21.41
CA LEU A 897 2.25 -43.87 -21.28
C LEU A 897 1.94 -44.07 -19.78
N ARG A 898 0.78 -43.58 -19.34
CA ARG A 898 0.26 -43.84 -17.99
C ARG A 898 -0.72 -45.00 -18.06
N ALA A 899 -0.21 -46.21 -17.93
CA ALA A 899 -0.99 -47.44 -18.01
C ALA A 899 -0.52 -48.46 -16.96
N GLU A 900 -1.36 -49.46 -16.70
CA GLU A 900 -0.96 -50.63 -15.92
C GLU A 900 0.14 -51.41 -16.65
N ALA A 901 0.97 -52.15 -15.90
CA ALA A 901 2.14 -52.84 -16.46
C ALA A 901 1.80 -53.92 -17.52
N THR A 902 0.54 -54.36 -17.58
CA THR A 902 0.02 -55.41 -18.48
C THR A 902 -0.67 -54.86 -19.74
N ASP A 903 -0.76 -53.53 -19.88
CA ASP A 903 -1.51 -52.90 -20.97
C ASP A 903 -0.90 -53.25 -22.35
N PRO A 904 -1.73 -53.71 -23.33
CA PRO A 904 -1.23 -54.05 -24.67
C PRO A 904 -0.57 -52.87 -25.39
N ALA A 905 -0.93 -51.62 -25.09
CA ALA A 905 -0.32 -50.41 -25.66
C ALA A 905 1.20 -50.36 -25.46
N ILE A 906 1.72 -50.95 -24.37
CA ILE A 906 3.15 -51.01 -24.09
C ILE A 906 3.89 -51.78 -25.19
N ARG A 907 3.34 -52.94 -25.61
CA ARG A 907 3.96 -53.77 -26.67
C ARG A 907 3.91 -53.07 -28.02
N THR A 908 2.84 -52.32 -28.29
CA THR A 908 2.71 -51.55 -29.52
C THR A 908 3.78 -50.46 -29.59
N LEU A 909 3.95 -49.67 -28.53
CA LEU A 909 4.98 -48.63 -28.47
C LEU A 909 6.41 -49.18 -28.48
N ASP A 910 6.65 -50.33 -27.83
CA ASP A 910 7.95 -51.02 -27.88
C ASP A 910 8.28 -51.55 -29.29
N ALA A 911 7.26 -51.83 -30.12
CA ALA A 911 7.42 -52.29 -31.50
C ALA A 911 7.49 -51.15 -32.53
N THR A 912 7.14 -49.91 -32.17
CA THR A 912 7.17 -48.76 -33.08
C THR A 912 8.61 -48.37 -33.44
N ALA A 913 8.95 -48.44 -34.73
CA ALA A 913 10.25 -48.01 -35.22
C ALA A 913 10.51 -46.52 -34.90
N GLY A 914 11.67 -46.21 -34.31
CA GLY A 914 12.04 -44.85 -33.92
C GLY A 914 11.59 -44.43 -32.51
N LEU A 915 11.01 -45.34 -31.72
CA LEU A 915 10.84 -45.15 -30.27
C LEU A 915 11.84 -46.02 -29.49
N SER A 916 12.43 -45.47 -28.44
CA SER A 916 13.38 -46.19 -27.58
C SER A 916 12.99 -46.05 -26.11
N ARG A 917 12.68 -47.17 -25.44
CA ARG A 917 12.22 -47.17 -24.05
C ARG A 917 13.35 -46.72 -23.11
N LEU A 918 13.06 -45.73 -22.25
CA LEU A 918 14.01 -45.18 -21.27
C LEU A 918 13.81 -45.78 -19.88
N GLY A 919 12.57 -45.94 -19.43
CA GLY A 919 12.26 -46.42 -18.07
C GLY A 919 10.87 -46.00 -17.58
N GLN A 920 10.68 -46.06 -16.27
CA GLN A 920 9.44 -45.70 -15.57
C GLN A 920 9.72 -44.68 -14.47
N HIS A 921 8.84 -43.69 -14.31
CA HIS A 921 8.86 -42.67 -13.26
C HIS A 921 7.42 -42.33 -12.87
N ASP A 922 7.09 -42.35 -11.57
CA ASP A 922 5.77 -42.00 -11.04
C ASP A 922 4.58 -42.64 -11.78
N GLY A 923 4.71 -43.94 -12.12
CA GLY A 923 3.65 -44.70 -12.79
C GLY A 923 3.50 -44.42 -14.29
N VAL A 924 4.39 -43.63 -14.89
CA VAL A 924 4.43 -43.36 -16.34
C VAL A 924 5.65 -44.05 -16.94
N LEU A 925 5.45 -44.77 -18.04
CA LEU A 925 6.52 -45.36 -18.86
C LEU A 925 6.93 -44.38 -19.94
N PHE A 926 8.23 -44.25 -20.24
CA PHE A 926 8.72 -43.28 -21.21
C PHE A 926 9.51 -43.91 -22.35
N TRP A 927 9.28 -43.37 -23.54
CA TRP A 927 10.04 -43.63 -24.75
C TRP A 927 10.64 -42.31 -25.24
N ARG A 928 11.90 -42.39 -25.68
CA ARG A 928 12.57 -41.34 -26.42
C ARG A 928 12.22 -41.45 -27.89
N VAL A 929 11.81 -40.34 -28.49
CA VAL A 929 11.58 -40.24 -29.94
C VAL A 929 12.93 -40.09 -30.64
N MET A 930 13.15 -40.89 -31.68
CA MET A 930 14.38 -40.82 -32.46
C MET A 930 14.40 -39.56 -33.34
N PRO A 931 15.55 -38.88 -33.40
CA PRO A 931 15.69 -37.60 -34.09
C PRO A 931 15.78 -37.71 -35.62
N HIS A 932 15.66 -36.55 -36.28
CA HIS A 932 15.95 -36.40 -37.70
C HIS A 932 17.44 -36.69 -38.03
N LYS A 933 17.71 -37.11 -39.27
CA LYS A 933 19.09 -37.27 -39.78
C LYS A 933 19.81 -35.92 -39.80
N ALA A 934 20.99 -35.84 -39.17
CA ALA A 934 21.85 -34.65 -39.16
C ALA A 934 23.25 -34.94 -39.74
N ALA A 935 24.00 -33.89 -40.11
CA ALA A 935 25.32 -34.03 -40.76
C ALA A 935 26.39 -34.62 -39.83
N ASP A 936 26.37 -34.24 -38.55
CA ASP A 936 27.39 -34.60 -37.55
C ASP A 936 26.83 -35.46 -36.38
N GLY A 937 25.67 -36.10 -36.56
CA GLY A 937 25.06 -36.92 -35.51
C GLY A 937 23.54 -37.01 -35.59
N THR A 938 22.89 -37.06 -34.43
CA THR A 938 21.45 -37.18 -34.25
C THR A 938 20.92 -35.95 -33.48
N ILE A 939 20.07 -35.12 -34.09
CA ILE A 939 19.55 -33.88 -33.46
C ILE A 939 18.21 -34.14 -32.79
N ALA A 940 18.19 -34.11 -31.46
CA ALA A 940 16.97 -34.25 -30.68
C ALA A 940 15.84 -33.36 -31.24
N PRO A 941 14.58 -33.84 -31.28
CA PRO A 941 13.45 -33.03 -31.74
C PRO A 941 13.45 -31.65 -31.08
N SER A 942 13.43 -30.59 -31.88
CA SER A 942 13.55 -29.21 -31.43
C SER A 942 12.42 -28.35 -31.98
N ARG A 943 12.08 -27.29 -31.26
CA ARG A 943 10.99 -26.37 -31.63
C ARG A 943 11.30 -25.54 -32.87
N ALA A 944 12.57 -25.24 -33.11
CA ALA A 944 13.06 -24.60 -34.32
C ALA A 944 14.28 -25.36 -34.87
N ARG A 945 14.33 -25.52 -36.19
CA ARG A 945 15.41 -26.21 -36.90
C ARG A 945 15.74 -25.52 -38.22
N LEU A 946 17.00 -25.58 -38.62
CA LEU A 946 17.48 -25.20 -39.94
C LEU A 946 17.55 -26.45 -40.81
N VAL A 947 16.95 -26.42 -41.99
CA VAL A 947 17.03 -27.50 -42.97
C VAL A 947 17.82 -26.99 -44.17
N ASP A 948 18.96 -27.63 -44.47
CA ASP A 948 19.79 -27.28 -45.62
C ASP A 948 19.21 -27.83 -46.94
N ALA A 949 19.82 -27.46 -48.07
CA ALA A 949 19.38 -27.92 -49.39
C ALA A 949 19.51 -29.45 -49.61
N LYS A 950 20.22 -30.17 -48.73
CA LYS A 950 20.39 -31.63 -48.75
C LYS A 950 19.42 -32.33 -47.79
N GLY A 951 18.54 -31.60 -47.12
CA GLY A 951 17.59 -32.13 -46.13
C GLY A 951 18.20 -32.40 -44.76
N VAL A 952 19.43 -31.92 -44.50
CA VAL A 952 20.10 -32.06 -43.21
C VAL A 952 19.57 -31.00 -42.26
N SER A 953 19.10 -31.42 -41.09
CA SER A 953 18.67 -30.51 -40.03
C SER A 953 19.84 -30.05 -39.15
N THR A 954 19.78 -28.83 -38.63
CA THR A 954 20.60 -28.28 -37.51
C THR A 954 19.66 -27.59 -36.51
N ASP A 955 19.92 -27.71 -35.21
CA ASP A 955 19.06 -27.13 -34.17
C ASP A 955 19.22 -25.61 -34.08
N VAL A 956 18.11 -24.92 -33.80
CA VAL A 956 18.09 -23.50 -33.51
C VAL A 956 17.70 -23.30 -32.06
N ARG A 957 18.56 -22.60 -31.32
CA ARG A 957 18.29 -22.24 -29.94
C ARG A 957 17.00 -21.44 -29.81
N VAL A 958 16.08 -21.92 -28.97
CA VAL A 958 14.84 -21.26 -28.56
C VAL A 958 14.96 -20.76 -27.13
N LEU A 959 14.48 -19.55 -26.84
CA LEU A 959 14.67 -18.88 -25.55
C LEU A 959 13.37 -18.62 -24.80
N GLY A 960 12.24 -18.60 -25.49
CA GLY A 960 10.92 -18.37 -24.93
C GLY A 960 9.85 -19.27 -25.55
N ASP A 961 8.63 -19.05 -25.14
CA ASP A 961 7.48 -19.87 -25.53
C ASP A 961 7.14 -19.70 -27.02
N HIS A 962 6.51 -20.72 -27.61
CA HIS A 962 6.06 -20.71 -29.00
C HIS A 962 7.14 -20.32 -30.03
N GLY A 963 8.37 -20.83 -29.85
CA GLY A 963 9.48 -20.62 -30.77
C GLY A 963 10.16 -19.24 -30.68
N ARG A 964 9.81 -18.41 -29.68
CA ARG A 964 10.45 -17.10 -29.48
C ARG A 964 11.95 -17.25 -29.25
N THR A 965 12.75 -16.49 -30.02
CA THR A 965 14.21 -16.53 -29.90
C THR A 965 14.91 -15.30 -30.44
N SER A 966 16.15 -15.09 -30.01
CA SER A 966 17.03 -14.02 -30.45
C SER A 966 18.47 -14.52 -30.51
N THR A 967 18.86 -15.16 -31.62
CA THR A 967 20.10 -15.94 -31.73
C THR A 967 20.90 -15.59 -32.99
N PRO A 968 22.24 -15.54 -32.91
CA PRO A 968 23.07 -15.45 -34.10
C PRO A 968 23.09 -16.80 -34.82
N LEU A 969 22.94 -16.78 -36.15
CA LEU A 969 22.99 -17.97 -37.00
C LEU A 969 23.99 -17.77 -38.15
N SER A 970 24.59 -18.88 -38.60
CA SER A 970 25.46 -18.96 -39.77
C SER A 970 24.90 -19.98 -40.77
N PRO A 971 23.78 -19.65 -41.45
CA PRO A 971 23.10 -20.54 -42.38
C PRO A 971 23.97 -20.91 -43.60
N THR A 972 23.90 -22.16 -44.04
CA THR A 972 24.44 -22.59 -45.34
C THR A 972 23.55 -22.09 -46.49
N PRO A 973 24.09 -21.95 -47.72
CA PRO A 973 23.30 -21.53 -48.88
C PRO A 973 22.09 -22.44 -49.13
N GLY A 974 20.90 -21.84 -49.26
CA GLY A 974 19.65 -22.57 -49.49
C GLY A 974 19.00 -23.15 -48.22
N SER A 975 19.47 -22.78 -47.04
CA SER A 975 18.84 -23.21 -45.78
C SER A 975 17.52 -22.51 -45.51
N THR A 976 16.59 -23.26 -44.90
CA THR A 976 15.29 -22.78 -44.47
C THR A 976 15.14 -23.00 -42.98
N LEU A 977 14.52 -22.03 -42.29
CA LEU A 977 14.11 -22.17 -40.89
C LEU A 977 12.73 -22.83 -40.88
N VAL A 978 12.59 -23.94 -40.18
CA VAL A 978 11.31 -24.63 -39.93
C VAL A 978 10.99 -24.55 -38.44
N VAL A 979 9.77 -24.10 -38.12
CA VAL A 979 9.28 -23.99 -36.74
C VAL A 979 8.14 -24.99 -36.53
N ALA A 980 8.22 -25.77 -35.46
CA ALA A 980 7.25 -26.82 -35.11
C ALA A 980 5.97 -26.24 -34.47
N GLU A 981 5.30 -25.36 -35.20
CA GLU A 981 4.04 -24.69 -34.85
C GLU A 981 3.03 -24.83 -35.99
N PRO A 982 1.72 -24.65 -35.74
CA PRO A 982 0.73 -24.68 -36.81
C PRO A 982 0.90 -23.48 -37.76
N PRO A 983 0.45 -23.59 -39.04
CA PRO A 983 0.58 -22.50 -40.01
C PRO A 983 -0.01 -21.16 -39.56
N GLU A 984 -1.09 -21.18 -38.77
CA GLU A 984 -1.77 -20.00 -38.21
C GLU A 984 -0.87 -19.15 -37.30
N TRP A 985 0.09 -19.79 -36.61
CA TRP A 985 1.07 -19.10 -35.76
C TRP A 985 1.83 -18.02 -36.55
N ALA A 986 2.13 -18.26 -37.83
CA ALA A 986 2.88 -17.33 -38.66
C ALA A 986 2.17 -15.97 -38.88
N ALA A 987 0.85 -15.90 -38.68
CA ALA A 987 0.10 -14.65 -38.76
C ALA A 987 0.26 -13.76 -37.52
N HIS A 988 0.63 -14.35 -36.38
CA HIS A 988 0.78 -13.67 -35.08
C HIS A 988 2.24 -13.42 -34.70
N THR A 989 3.18 -13.80 -35.58
CA THR A 989 4.61 -13.67 -35.31
C THR A 989 5.34 -12.83 -36.36
N ARG A 990 6.46 -12.24 -35.92
CA ARG A 990 7.38 -11.50 -36.78
C ARG A 990 8.74 -12.18 -36.73
N VAL A 991 9.09 -12.82 -37.83
CA VAL A 991 10.42 -13.41 -38.04
C VAL A 991 11.29 -12.39 -38.77
N THR A 992 12.40 -12.00 -38.16
CA THR A 992 13.39 -11.09 -38.76
C THR A 992 14.78 -11.69 -38.76
N TYR A 993 15.53 -11.41 -39.83
CA TYR A 993 16.94 -11.76 -39.96
C TYR A 993 17.74 -10.51 -40.30
N ASP A 994 18.67 -10.11 -39.42
CA ASP A 994 19.40 -8.84 -39.55
C ASP A 994 18.48 -7.62 -39.79
N ARG A 995 17.35 -7.57 -39.07
CA ARG A 995 16.29 -6.55 -39.16
C ARG A 995 15.45 -6.58 -40.45
N VAL A 996 15.66 -7.55 -41.33
CA VAL A 996 14.80 -7.78 -42.51
C VAL A 996 13.69 -8.75 -42.13
N VAL A 997 12.43 -8.38 -42.37
CA VAL A 997 11.26 -9.25 -42.10
C VAL A 997 11.19 -10.34 -43.17
N LEU A 998 11.14 -11.60 -42.73
CA LEU A 998 10.97 -12.76 -43.59
C LEU A 998 9.49 -13.11 -43.74
N ARG A 999 9.12 -13.66 -44.91
CA ARG A 999 7.75 -14.15 -45.16
C ARG A 999 7.74 -15.68 -45.11
N PRO A 1000 6.67 -16.30 -44.56
CA PRO A 1000 6.52 -17.73 -44.58
C PRO A 1000 6.36 -18.24 -46.02
N VAL A 1001 6.92 -19.41 -46.31
CA VAL A 1001 6.79 -20.11 -47.59
C VAL A 1001 5.35 -20.62 -47.71
N ALA A 1002 4.66 -20.24 -48.80
CA ALA A 1002 3.27 -20.61 -49.02
C ALA A 1002 3.12 -22.12 -49.29
N GLY A 1003 2.13 -22.76 -48.66
CA GLY A 1003 1.81 -24.18 -48.87
C GLY A 1003 2.70 -25.18 -48.13
N ALA A 1004 3.58 -24.72 -47.23
CA ALA A 1004 4.31 -25.61 -46.33
C ALA A 1004 3.42 -26.05 -45.16
N ASP A 1005 3.56 -27.32 -44.75
CA ASP A 1005 2.81 -27.91 -43.63
C ASP A 1005 3.16 -27.25 -42.27
N GLN A 1006 4.37 -26.70 -42.17
CA GLN A 1006 4.88 -25.97 -41.01
C GLN A 1006 5.40 -24.59 -41.41
N PRO A 1007 5.33 -23.58 -40.52
CA PRO A 1007 5.94 -22.26 -40.73
C PRO A 1007 7.42 -22.39 -41.13
N THR A 1008 7.67 -22.10 -42.41
CA THR A 1008 8.99 -22.26 -43.04
C THR A 1008 9.45 -20.93 -43.63
N TYR A 1009 10.70 -20.53 -43.39
CA TYR A 1009 11.25 -19.24 -43.83
C TYR A 1009 12.60 -19.44 -44.54
N ALA A 1010 12.75 -18.87 -45.73
CA ALA A 1010 14.03 -18.90 -46.44
C ALA A 1010 15.05 -17.94 -45.80
N LEU A 1011 16.26 -18.43 -45.51
CA LEU A 1011 17.32 -17.63 -44.90
C LEU A 1011 18.38 -17.20 -45.92
N PRO A 1012 18.92 -15.97 -45.81
CA PRO A 1012 20.03 -15.54 -46.64
C PRO A 1012 21.33 -16.22 -46.20
N ALA A 1013 22.21 -16.55 -47.16
CA ALA A 1013 23.50 -17.22 -46.94
C ALA A 1013 24.58 -16.30 -46.34
N LYS A 1014 24.25 -15.62 -45.23
CA LYS A 1014 25.14 -14.69 -44.53
C LYS A 1014 24.93 -14.84 -43.04
N THR A 1015 26.01 -14.85 -42.25
CA THR A 1015 25.92 -14.80 -40.78
C THR A 1015 25.19 -13.54 -40.33
N GLY A 1016 24.18 -13.72 -39.47
CA GLY A 1016 23.29 -12.66 -39.02
C GLY A 1016 22.52 -13.06 -37.77
N LYS A 1017 21.70 -12.15 -37.26
CA LYS A 1017 20.87 -12.38 -36.07
C LYS A 1017 19.44 -12.71 -36.47
N LEU A 1018 18.98 -13.91 -36.10
CA LEU A 1018 17.57 -14.30 -36.17
C LEU A 1018 16.84 -13.79 -34.93
N VAL A 1019 15.69 -13.17 -35.15
CA VAL A 1019 14.75 -12.80 -34.08
C VAL A 1019 13.36 -13.28 -34.48
N VAL A 1020 12.78 -14.14 -33.64
CA VAL A 1020 11.39 -14.61 -33.74
C VAL A 1020 10.64 -14.01 -32.56
N ASP A 1021 9.79 -13.03 -32.83
CA ASP A 1021 8.95 -12.37 -31.83
C ASP A 1021 7.48 -12.70 -32.06
N VAL A 1022 6.75 -13.06 -31.00
CA VAL A 1022 5.29 -13.18 -31.02
C VAL A 1022 4.73 -11.79 -30.70
N LEU A 1023 3.90 -11.26 -31.60
CA LEU A 1023 3.38 -9.90 -31.48
C LEU A 1023 2.19 -9.86 -30.52
N PRO A 1024 1.99 -8.76 -29.77
CA PRO A 1024 0.84 -8.62 -28.89
C PRO A 1024 -0.46 -8.45 -29.66
N THR A 1025 -1.57 -8.92 -29.10
CA THR A 1025 -2.92 -8.57 -29.58
C THR A 1025 -3.13 -7.07 -29.40
N ASP A 1026 -3.35 -6.34 -30.50
CA ASP A 1026 -3.62 -4.89 -30.51
C ASP A 1026 -2.69 -4.04 -29.62
N GLU A 1027 -1.41 -3.96 -29.99
CA GLU A 1027 -0.36 -3.18 -29.29
C GLU A 1027 -0.79 -1.79 -28.76
N PRO A 1028 -1.42 -0.89 -29.54
CA PRO A 1028 -1.78 0.44 -29.04
C PRO A 1028 -2.79 0.38 -27.89
N TRP A 1029 -3.67 -0.62 -27.92
CA TRP A 1029 -4.68 -0.81 -26.89
C TRP A 1029 -4.04 -1.28 -25.58
N ARG A 1030 -3.07 -2.20 -25.64
CA ARG A 1030 -2.30 -2.64 -24.45
C ARG A 1030 -1.59 -1.48 -23.76
N TRP A 1031 -0.98 -0.57 -24.52
CA TRP A 1031 -0.37 0.64 -23.97
C TRP A 1031 -1.38 1.58 -23.30
N ALA A 1032 -2.55 1.78 -23.92
CA ALA A 1032 -3.62 2.58 -23.33
C ALA A 1032 -4.16 1.96 -22.03
N GLN A 1033 -4.34 0.63 -22.00
CA GLN A 1033 -4.75 -0.14 -20.83
C GLN A 1033 -3.73 -0.02 -19.69
N LEU A 1034 -2.43 -0.13 -19.98
CA LEU A 1034 -1.35 0.05 -19.01
C LEU A 1034 -1.34 1.48 -18.44
N ALA A 1035 -1.46 2.49 -19.31
CA ALA A 1035 -1.51 3.89 -18.87
C ALA A 1035 -2.72 4.16 -17.95
N LEU A 1036 -3.89 3.63 -18.31
CA LEU A 1036 -5.10 3.73 -17.49
C LEU A 1036 -4.91 3.04 -16.14
N LEU A 1037 -4.34 1.83 -16.12
CA LEU A 1037 -4.05 1.07 -14.90
C LEU A 1037 -3.13 1.86 -13.95
N LEU A 1038 -2.04 2.43 -14.47
CA LEU A 1038 -1.10 3.24 -13.68
C LEU A 1038 -1.77 4.48 -13.07
N VAL A 1039 -2.60 5.18 -13.84
CA VAL A 1039 -3.35 6.35 -13.36
C VAL A 1039 -4.35 5.94 -12.27
N VAL A 1040 -5.13 4.88 -12.50
CA VAL A 1040 -6.15 4.42 -11.53
C VAL A 1040 -5.48 3.92 -10.25
N ALA A 1041 -4.40 3.14 -10.35
CA ALA A 1041 -3.64 2.66 -9.20
C ALA A 1041 -3.06 3.83 -8.38
N PHE A 1042 -2.50 4.84 -9.04
CA PHE A 1042 -2.00 6.05 -8.37
C PHE A 1042 -3.13 6.80 -7.65
N VAL A 1043 -4.29 6.99 -8.29
CA VAL A 1043 -5.43 7.68 -7.68
C VAL A 1043 -6.04 6.86 -6.53
N ALA A 1044 -6.06 5.53 -6.62
CA ALA A 1044 -6.59 4.62 -5.61
C ALA A 1044 -5.84 4.67 -4.27
N LEU A 1045 -4.55 5.01 -4.27
CA LEU A 1045 -3.76 5.12 -3.03
C LEU A 1045 -4.39 6.13 -2.06
N PRO A 1046 -4.66 5.74 -0.79
CA PRO A 1046 -5.48 6.48 0.16
C PRO A 1046 -4.81 7.71 0.78
N PHE A 1047 -3.69 8.17 0.23
CA PHE A 1047 -2.96 9.30 0.78
C PHE A 1047 -3.43 10.64 0.19
N GLY A 1048 -3.57 11.66 1.05
CA GLY A 1048 -3.95 13.02 0.67
C GLY A 1048 -5.35 13.40 1.15
N GLY A 1049 -5.44 13.96 2.36
CA GLY A 1049 -6.63 14.71 2.76
C GLY A 1049 -6.78 15.98 1.92
N PRO A 1050 -8.00 16.55 1.77
CA PRO A 1050 -8.16 17.83 1.10
C PRO A 1050 -7.28 18.87 1.79
N ALA A 1051 -6.47 19.59 1.01
CA ALA A 1051 -5.73 20.73 1.53
C ALA A 1051 -6.70 21.66 2.27
N PRO A 1052 -6.40 22.11 3.49
CA PRO A 1052 -7.20 23.15 4.11
C PRO A 1052 -7.17 24.34 3.16
N ARG A 1053 -8.33 24.68 2.59
CA ARG A 1053 -8.51 25.95 1.89
C ARG A 1053 -8.31 27.01 2.96
N SER A 1054 -7.09 27.55 3.07
CA SER A 1054 -6.87 28.85 3.68
C SER A 1054 -7.72 29.82 2.88
N ARG A 1055 -8.88 30.20 3.42
CA ARG A 1055 -9.52 31.43 2.96
C ARG A 1055 -8.55 32.57 3.31
N PRO A 1056 -8.33 33.53 2.38
CA PRO A 1056 -7.52 34.70 2.66
C PRO A 1056 -8.05 35.48 3.86
#